data_AF-A0A0L0HVR8-F1
#
_entry.id   AF-A0A0L0HVR8-F1
#
_cell.length_a   1.000
_cell.length_b   1.000
_cell.length_c   1.000
_cell.angle_alpha   90.00
_cell.angle_beta   90.00
_cell.angle_gamma   90.00
#
_symmetry.space_group_name_H-M   'P 1'
#
loop_
_entity.id
_entity.type
_entity.pdbx_description
1 polymer ?
#
loop_
_entity_poly.entity_id
_entity_poly.type
_entity_poly.pdbx_seq_one_letter_code
_entity_poly.pdbx_strand_id
1 'polypeptide(L)'
;MSQSITSTSLPRAMSFRNYGLLRGYRGQTTRPFVPLHRHMWTNSQYTRRPRWQHWQHRNTRHEQRRSIFGAARATFSLLRMTVAAASAGGGMVAVMGYKLNELQKEYVPDWMKDAFSKANDFVSSIDLSNIEIPEIRLPDIDVDLSKFKLPDILPQTPPALPGMEKAAEKFDELTTAALGGDPIGTIPTELDVMKAVQHQATQTKPMSTMTPPDEDLMVLTKKLIEVRNLLKTVDNNAKMTLPSIVVIGSQSSGKSSVLEAIVGHEFLPKGTNMVTRRPIELTLIHTPNSAEEYAEFPQLGLGKVRDFTQVQKTLTDLNMAVSDAECVSNNPIELRVYSANVPDLTLVDLPGYIQIHNRNQPAILKEKIADLCESYIREPNIILAVCAADVDLANSEALRASRKVDPRGQRTIGVVTKMDLVEQDTGVGILTNKDYPLQLGYVGVVCKSSGSGMNSQALIRSEDAFFNSQPSYRSKKVMVGTATLRRRLMQVLEDHMGRSLHSISDAVQSELDEARYQFKVHYNDRKISAESYALESIDALKQRFKEFAKQFGKPQVREEVRTMLEQRLLDICSDMYWSDPRIGNLPRLCLVDPYWPTRLDMSSGALTKSGVGRASVQLVVDVLMRNMERLTSTEPWVHHSEGRRKVMEFTNDLLRTKFHTAVDQVENTIKPYKFEVECSELEWQEGQKRAVALLEKQMADATRGLQGIKSTVGRRKLRNAIKYVQKADKDAELRKQSSSDAKPLDEAPPPESLDSDHPAYNVKLMERAREALNLQSRVALLQHRISAVRSRQCSTSDNKACCPEVFLSVVADKLTYTAVMFIWVELLNEFFFQLPREIDNRLYYDLTRNEIMEFAKQNPIVAKHLEVQEKKFTLEVVMEKLRELQKKR
;
A
#
# COMPACT_ATOMS: atom_id res chain seq x y z
N MET A 1 -50.85 23.14 -5.53
CA MET A 1 -50.13 23.46 -6.78
C MET A 1 -48.90 22.55 -6.88
N SER A 2 -48.95 21.25 -7.19
CA SER A 2 -49.93 20.31 -7.80
C SER A 2 -50.03 20.27 -9.34
N GLN A 3 -49.32 19.31 -9.94
CA GLN A 3 -49.60 18.54 -11.18
C GLN A 3 -48.58 17.37 -11.19
N SER A 4 -48.92 16.08 -10.99
CA SER A 4 -49.58 15.10 -11.89
C SER A 4 -48.68 14.67 -13.07
N ILE A 5 -48.05 13.48 -13.11
CA ILE A 5 -48.54 12.07 -13.08
C ILE A 5 -49.17 11.62 -14.40
N THR A 6 -48.49 10.70 -15.11
CA THR A 6 -48.99 9.63 -16.02
C THR A 6 -47.76 8.91 -16.65
N SER A 7 -47.95 7.99 -17.60
CA SER A 7 -48.01 6.53 -17.35
C SER A 7 -48.20 5.77 -18.68
N THR A 8 -48.03 4.42 -18.67
CA THR A 8 -48.37 3.46 -19.75
C THR A 8 -47.65 3.65 -21.12
N SER A 9 -47.37 2.63 -21.94
CA SER A 9 -47.48 1.15 -21.80
C SER A 9 -46.64 0.40 -22.84
N LEU A 10 -46.53 -0.93 -22.67
CA LEU A 10 -45.93 -1.96 -23.55
C LEU A 10 -46.43 -1.98 -25.01
N PRO A 11 -45.71 -2.72 -25.89
CA PRO A 11 -46.36 -3.84 -26.59
C PRO A 11 -45.67 -5.20 -26.36
N ARG A 12 -46.37 -6.31 -26.60
CA ARG A 12 -45.90 -7.69 -26.32
C ARG A 12 -46.43 -8.73 -27.32
N ALA A 13 -45.50 -9.47 -27.95
CA ALA A 13 -45.61 -10.83 -28.52
C ALA A 13 -46.72 -11.26 -29.52
N MET A 14 -46.28 -11.78 -30.66
CA MET A 14 -46.74 -13.06 -31.28
C MET A 14 -45.44 -13.84 -31.65
N SER A 15 -45.21 -15.15 -31.47
CA SER A 15 -46.02 -16.37 -31.24
C SER A 15 -46.59 -17.06 -32.50
N PHE A 16 -45.90 -18.10 -33.01
CA PHE A 16 -46.31 -19.52 -32.80
C PHE A 16 -45.47 -20.58 -33.57
N ARG A 17 -45.29 -21.77 -32.95
CA ARG A 17 -45.25 -23.15 -33.54
C ARG A 17 -44.10 -23.54 -34.51
N ASN A 18 -43.65 -24.81 -34.63
CA ASN A 18 -43.72 -25.99 -33.73
C ASN A 18 -42.80 -27.15 -34.23
N TYR A 19 -42.51 -28.14 -33.36
CA TYR A 19 -41.93 -29.49 -33.62
C TYR A 19 -40.49 -29.57 -34.22
N GLY A 20 -39.67 -30.60 -33.95
CA GLY A 20 -39.80 -31.66 -32.93
C GLY A 20 -38.80 -32.84 -33.06
N LEU A 21 -38.52 -33.48 -31.92
CA LEU A 21 -38.11 -34.89 -31.70
C LEU A 21 -36.74 -35.46 -32.18
N LEU A 22 -35.96 -35.88 -31.17
CA LEU A 22 -35.27 -37.19 -31.02
C LEU A 22 -34.32 -37.75 -32.11
N ARG A 23 -33.03 -37.85 -31.77
CA ARG A 23 -32.40 -39.14 -31.38
C ARG A 23 -31.03 -38.93 -30.72
N GLY A 24 -30.59 -39.89 -29.90
CA GLY A 24 -29.24 -39.97 -29.34
C GLY A 24 -28.73 -41.41 -29.34
N TYR A 25 -27.41 -41.60 -29.18
CA TYR A 25 -26.77 -42.91 -29.01
C TYR A 25 -25.57 -42.85 -28.02
N ARG A 26 -25.02 -44.01 -27.63
CA ARG A 26 -24.29 -44.22 -26.37
C ARG A 26 -23.07 -45.17 -26.58
N GLY A 27 -22.00 -44.99 -25.79
CA GLY A 27 -20.75 -45.81 -25.78
C GLY A 27 -19.50 -44.94 -26.03
N GLN A 28 -18.45 -44.86 -25.19
CA GLN A 28 -17.52 -45.88 -24.62
C GLN A 28 -16.65 -46.52 -25.74
N THR A 29 -15.31 -46.66 -25.67
CA THR A 29 -14.38 -46.98 -24.54
C THR A 29 -12.92 -46.49 -24.69
N THR A 30 -12.21 -46.28 -23.56
CA THR A 30 -10.75 -46.49 -23.25
C THR A 30 -9.57 -46.29 -24.25
N ARG A 31 -8.65 -45.35 -23.91
CA ARG A 31 -7.19 -45.48 -23.57
C ARG A 31 -6.33 -46.70 -24.07
N PRO A 32 -4.96 -46.63 -24.14
CA PRO A 32 -4.01 -45.48 -24.32
C PRO A 32 -2.61 -45.78 -25.02
N PHE A 33 -1.64 -44.85 -24.91
CA PHE A 33 -0.14 -45.03 -24.78
C PHE A 33 0.87 -44.99 -25.99
N VAL A 34 1.41 -43.78 -26.27
CA VAL A 34 2.85 -43.39 -26.57
C VAL A 34 3.56 -43.99 -27.85
N PRO A 35 4.91 -43.91 -28.09
CA PRO A 35 5.47 -43.18 -29.26
C PRO A 35 6.27 -44.00 -30.30
N LEU A 36 6.76 -43.33 -31.35
CA LEU A 36 7.74 -43.87 -32.32
C LEU A 36 8.90 -42.91 -32.63
N HIS A 37 10.02 -43.45 -33.12
CA HIS A 37 11.34 -42.81 -33.17
C HIS A 37 12.03 -43.06 -34.54
N ARG A 38 12.77 -42.05 -35.04
CA ARG A 38 13.97 -42.15 -35.93
C ARG A 38 13.98 -43.08 -37.18
N HIS A 39 14.15 -42.46 -38.35
CA HIS A 39 15.18 -42.75 -39.37
C HIS A 39 15.49 -41.39 -40.07
N MET A 40 16.70 -40.91 -40.41
CA MET A 40 18.05 -41.44 -40.72
C MET A 40 18.30 -41.69 -42.22
N TRP A 41 19.58 -41.68 -42.65
CA TRP A 41 20.14 -41.54 -44.04
C TRP A 41 20.20 -40.08 -44.57
N THR A 42 21.25 -39.61 -45.28
CA THR A 42 22.74 -39.75 -45.20
C THR A 42 23.46 -38.73 -46.12
N ASN A 43 24.80 -38.63 -46.02
CA ASN A 43 25.80 -38.00 -46.92
C ASN A 43 26.10 -36.49 -46.79
N SER A 44 27.32 -36.01 -47.12
CA SER A 44 28.70 -36.58 -47.01
C SER A 44 29.76 -35.49 -47.36
N GLN A 45 31.04 -35.73 -47.02
CA GLN A 45 32.27 -35.00 -47.46
C GLN A 45 32.45 -33.57 -46.88
N TYR A 46 33.56 -33.21 -46.19
CA TYR A 46 34.98 -33.00 -46.62
C TYR A 46 35.18 -31.74 -47.50
N THR A 47 36.22 -30.88 -47.35
CA THR A 47 37.46 -30.94 -46.56
C THR A 47 38.14 -29.57 -46.28
N ARG A 48 38.90 -29.47 -45.17
CA ARG A 48 40.21 -28.78 -44.95
C ARG A 48 40.35 -27.23 -44.86
N ARG A 49 41.33 -26.86 -44.00
CA ARG A 49 42.09 -25.58 -43.97
C ARG A 49 43.33 -25.67 -44.88
N PRO A 50 44.04 -24.54 -45.12
CA PRO A 50 45.50 -24.53 -45.10
C PRO A 50 46.10 -23.61 -44.00
N ARG A 51 47.45 -23.59 -43.88
CA ARG A 51 48.25 -22.84 -42.90
C ARG A 51 49.38 -22.05 -43.59
N TRP A 52 49.59 -20.81 -43.13
CA TRP A 52 50.92 -20.25 -42.72
C TRP A 52 51.92 -19.62 -43.72
N GLN A 53 52.79 -18.79 -43.11
CA GLN A 53 54.15 -18.33 -43.47
C GLN A 53 54.37 -17.17 -44.48
N HIS A 54 55.48 -16.37 -44.46
CA HIS A 54 56.30 -15.77 -43.36
C HIS A 54 57.48 -14.86 -43.90
N TRP A 55 58.06 -13.96 -43.07
CA TRP A 55 59.24 -13.07 -43.30
C TRP A 55 59.08 -12.03 -44.46
N GLN A 56 59.90 -10.96 -44.63
CA GLN A 56 61.22 -10.58 -44.07
C GLN A 56 61.41 -9.04 -43.88
N HIS A 57 62.49 -8.61 -43.20
CA HIS A 57 62.77 -7.21 -42.76
C HIS A 57 63.65 -6.35 -43.70
N ARG A 58 63.52 -5.00 -43.62
CA ARG A 58 64.67 -4.10 -43.29
C ARG A 58 64.30 -2.64 -42.94
N ASN A 59 64.76 -2.20 -41.75
CA ASN A 59 65.42 -0.94 -41.34
C ASN A 59 65.53 0.22 -42.35
N THR A 60 65.46 1.51 -41.98
CA THR A 60 65.68 2.23 -40.68
C THR A 60 64.53 3.24 -40.40
N ARG A 61 64.50 4.21 -39.45
CA ARG A 61 65.50 4.79 -38.50
C ARG A 61 64.86 5.25 -37.17
N HIS A 62 65.08 6.50 -36.73
CA HIS A 62 64.64 7.10 -35.47
C HIS A 62 63.74 8.32 -35.71
N GLU A 63 62.72 8.52 -34.88
CA GLU A 63 62.79 9.56 -33.83
C GLU A 63 61.81 9.28 -32.67
N GLN A 64 61.97 9.97 -31.55
CA GLN A 64 61.25 9.69 -30.29
C GLN A 64 60.16 10.71 -30.00
N ARG A 65 58.95 10.24 -29.66
CA ARG A 65 58.06 10.90 -28.68
C ARG A 65 57.03 9.89 -28.14
N ARG A 66 57.22 9.46 -26.89
CA ARG A 66 56.23 8.63 -26.18
C ARG A 66 55.16 9.53 -25.57
N SER A 67 53.90 9.35 -25.96
CA SER A 67 52.78 9.80 -25.13
C SER A 67 52.60 8.80 -23.99
N ILE A 68 52.97 9.20 -22.78
CA ILE A 68 52.50 8.57 -21.54
C ILE A 68 51.34 9.43 -21.05
N PHE A 69 50.10 8.94 -21.18
CA PHE A 69 48.97 9.22 -20.28
C PHE A 69 47.78 8.35 -20.68
N GLY A 70 47.67 7.16 -20.08
CA GLY A 70 46.67 6.15 -20.44
C GLY A 70 46.21 5.24 -19.28
N ALA A 71 46.43 5.65 -18.03
CA ALA A 71 46.06 4.88 -16.83
C ALA A 71 46.00 5.76 -15.55
N ALA A 72 45.16 6.81 -15.51
CA ALA A 72 45.14 7.73 -14.36
C ALA A 72 43.79 8.47 -14.12
N ARG A 73 42.74 7.76 -13.68
CA ARG A 73 41.64 8.22 -12.79
C ARG A 73 40.48 7.20 -12.75
N ALA A 74 40.53 6.22 -11.86
CA ALA A 74 39.41 5.28 -11.62
C ALA A 74 39.36 4.69 -10.18
N THR A 75 40.07 5.28 -9.21
CA THR A 75 40.32 4.67 -7.89
C THR A 75 40.25 5.69 -6.73
N PHE A 76 39.15 6.45 -6.62
CA PHE A 76 38.95 7.38 -5.50
C PHE A 76 37.47 7.46 -5.04
N SER A 77 36.88 6.32 -4.68
CA SER A 77 35.56 6.27 -4.02
C SER A 77 35.33 5.07 -3.08
N LEU A 78 36.32 4.20 -2.84
CA LEU A 78 36.18 2.96 -2.05
C LEU A 78 37.00 2.92 -0.75
N LEU A 79 37.63 4.04 -0.37
CA LEU A 79 38.45 4.13 0.85
C LEU A 79 37.95 5.22 1.81
N ARG A 80 36.67 5.13 2.22
CA ARG A 80 36.07 6.04 3.21
C ARG A 80 35.23 5.34 4.30
N MET A 81 35.38 4.01 4.42
CA MET A 81 34.63 3.14 5.36
C MET A 81 35.52 2.21 6.19
N THR A 82 36.85 2.41 6.18
CA THR A 82 37.83 1.50 6.82
C THR A 82 38.71 2.15 7.90
N VAL A 83 38.52 3.43 8.19
CA VAL A 83 39.30 4.17 9.22
C VAL A 83 38.57 4.28 10.56
N ALA A 84 37.24 4.07 10.58
CA ALA A 84 36.40 4.18 11.79
C ALA A 84 36.39 2.92 12.70
N ALA A 85 37.28 1.94 12.46
CA ALA A 85 37.26 0.62 13.09
C ALA A 85 38.58 0.25 13.80
N ALA A 86 39.35 1.25 14.26
CA ALA A 86 40.71 1.09 14.78
C ALA A 86 40.96 1.80 16.13
N SER A 87 39.94 1.94 16.99
CA SER A 87 40.06 2.64 18.28
C SER A 87 39.21 2.07 19.43
N ALA A 88 39.12 0.74 19.53
CA ALA A 88 38.72 0.00 20.74
C ALA A 88 39.39 -1.38 20.71
N GLY A 89 40.14 -1.73 21.76
CA GLY A 89 40.97 -2.96 21.78
C GLY A 89 40.34 -4.13 22.55
N GLY A 90 40.97 -5.30 22.44
CA GLY A 90 40.83 -6.35 23.46
C GLY A 90 39.91 -7.55 23.15
N GLY A 91 40.32 -8.39 22.19
CA GLY A 91 40.28 -9.85 22.33
C GLY A 91 38.94 -10.60 22.42
N MET A 92 38.51 -11.20 21.30
CA MET A 92 38.09 -12.62 21.26
C MET A 92 38.08 -13.16 19.82
N VAL A 93 39.21 -13.67 19.34
CA VAL A 93 39.34 -14.30 18.01
C VAL A 93 39.52 -15.81 18.15
N ALA A 94 38.45 -16.57 17.92
CA ALA A 94 38.51 -18.04 17.79
C ALA A 94 37.29 -18.62 17.05
N VAL A 95 36.07 -18.31 17.51
CA VAL A 95 34.89 -19.14 17.20
C VAL A 95 34.18 -18.78 15.87
N MET A 96 34.24 -17.53 15.40
CA MET A 96 33.50 -17.10 14.21
C MET A 96 34.10 -17.60 12.87
N GLY A 97 35.36 -18.02 12.84
CA GLY A 97 36.05 -18.38 11.58
C GLY A 97 35.55 -19.66 10.91
N TYR A 98 35.05 -20.64 11.68
CA TYR A 98 34.77 -21.98 11.14
C TYR A 98 33.48 -22.04 10.31
N LYS A 99 32.41 -21.37 10.77
CA LYS A 99 31.06 -21.49 10.17
C LYS A 99 30.86 -20.61 8.92
N LEU A 100 31.70 -19.60 8.73
CA LEU A 100 31.70 -18.73 7.54
C LEU A 100 32.24 -19.43 6.29
N ASN A 101 33.21 -20.34 6.47
CA ASN A 101 33.93 -21.04 5.40
C ASN A 101 33.11 -22.19 4.76
N GLU A 102 32.01 -22.59 5.41
CA GLU A 102 31.09 -23.62 4.93
C GLU A 102 30.00 -23.02 4.03
N LEU A 103 29.39 -21.90 4.46
CA LEU A 103 28.42 -21.14 3.66
C LEU A 103 28.98 -20.60 2.34
N GLN A 104 30.29 -20.35 2.26
CA GLN A 104 30.94 -19.91 1.02
C GLN A 104 30.99 -20.98 -0.09
N LYS A 105 30.77 -22.27 0.21
CA LYS A 105 30.87 -23.35 -0.78
C LYS A 105 29.58 -23.59 -1.59
N GLU A 106 28.42 -23.21 -1.06
CA GLU A 106 27.12 -23.63 -1.60
C GLU A 106 26.53 -22.65 -2.65
N TYR A 107 27.02 -21.40 -2.71
CA TYR A 107 26.41 -20.33 -3.53
C TYR A 107 27.35 -19.54 -4.45
N VAL A 108 28.54 -20.08 -4.80
CA VAL A 108 29.52 -19.41 -5.68
C VAL A 108 29.78 -20.18 -6.99
N PRO A 109 29.30 -19.69 -8.15
CA PRO A 109 29.58 -20.28 -9.46
C PRO A 109 31.07 -20.24 -9.86
N ASP A 110 31.54 -21.28 -10.55
CA ASP A 110 32.98 -21.55 -10.72
C ASP A 110 33.78 -20.48 -11.46
N TRP A 111 33.16 -19.73 -12.39
CA TRP A 111 33.83 -18.65 -13.12
C TRP A 111 34.37 -17.52 -12.22
N MET A 112 33.83 -17.40 -10.99
CA MET A 112 34.29 -16.42 -10.01
C MET A 112 35.52 -16.90 -9.22
N LYS A 113 35.64 -18.21 -8.98
CA LYS A 113 36.76 -18.81 -8.21
C LYS A 113 38.09 -18.58 -8.92
N ASP A 114 38.08 -18.66 -10.24
CA ASP A 114 39.24 -18.50 -11.11
C ASP A 114 39.72 -17.04 -11.26
N ALA A 115 38.97 -16.06 -10.73
CA ALA A 115 39.37 -14.66 -10.66
C ALA A 115 40.00 -14.29 -9.30
N PHE A 116 39.49 -14.86 -8.20
CA PHE A 116 40.01 -14.58 -6.85
C PHE A 116 41.39 -15.20 -6.59
N SER A 117 41.70 -16.37 -7.17
CA SER A 117 43.05 -16.96 -7.12
C SER A 117 44.09 -16.01 -7.71
N LYS A 118 43.87 -15.59 -8.97
CA LYS A 118 44.77 -14.69 -9.73
C LYS A 118 44.91 -13.29 -9.12
N ALA A 119 43.95 -12.86 -8.29
CA ALA A 119 44.05 -11.61 -7.54
C ALA A 119 44.98 -11.74 -6.32
N ASN A 120 44.94 -12.88 -5.62
CA ASN A 120 45.73 -13.11 -4.41
C ASN A 120 47.23 -13.25 -4.72
N ASP A 121 47.56 -13.89 -5.86
CA ASP A 121 48.95 -14.04 -6.37
C ASP A 121 49.64 -12.70 -6.70
N PHE A 122 48.89 -11.59 -6.84
CA PHE A 122 49.41 -10.26 -7.19
C PHE A 122 49.60 -9.34 -5.98
N VAL A 123 49.06 -9.70 -4.81
CA VAL A 123 49.07 -8.84 -3.60
C VAL A 123 50.30 -9.09 -2.73
N SER A 124 50.97 -10.23 -2.88
CA SER A 124 52.14 -10.63 -2.07
C SER A 124 53.49 -10.06 -2.52
N SER A 125 53.52 -9.19 -3.55
CA SER A 125 54.76 -8.82 -4.25
C SER A 125 55.10 -7.32 -4.27
N ILE A 126 54.62 -6.52 -3.31
CA ILE A 126 54.91 -5.08 -3.22
C ILE A 126 55.24 -4.68 -1.78
N ASP A 127 56.52 -4.49 -1.49
CA ASP A 127 57.00 -3.85 -0.25
C ASP A 127 56.81 -2.33 -0.31
N LEU A 128 56.38 -1.73 0.82
CA LEU A 128 56.15 -0.29 0.95
C LEU A 128 56.67 0.23 2.30
N SER A 129 57.97 0.52 2.35
CA SER A 129 58.57 1.37 3.37
C SER A 129 59.21 2.60 2.73
N ASN A 130 59.28 3.71 3.49
CA ASN A 130 59.90 5.00 3.14
C ASN A 130 59.18 5.87 2.09
N ILE A 131 58.09 6.53 2.49
CA ILE A 131 57.73 7.88 2.00
C ILE A 131 57.26 8.72 3.21
N GLU A 132 57.89 9.88 3.42
CA GLU A 132 57.52 10.85 4.47
C GLU A 132 56.48 11.87 3.96
N ILE A 133 55.74 12.50 4.87
CA ILE A 133 54.67 13.47 4.56
C ILE A 133 54.90 14.77 5.35
N PRO A 134 54.92 15.96 4.71
CA PRO A 134 55.05 17.24 5.39
C PRO A 134 53.72 17.74 6.02
N GLU A 135 53.84 18.49 7.12
CA GLU A 135 52.72 18.98 7.94
C GLU A 135 52.10 20.28 7.39
N ILE A 136 50.76 20.42 7.46
CA ILE A 136 50.02 21.66 7.15
C ILE A 136 48.93 21.88 8.22
N ARG A 137 48.90 23.09 8.82
CA ARG A 137 47.90 23.50 9.82
C ARG A 137 46.81 24.38 9.21
N LEU A 138 45.60 24.30 9.76
CA LEU A 138 44.51 25.28 9.62
C LEU A 138 43.80 25.48 10.98
N PRO A 139 43.09 26.61 11.22
CA PRO A 139 42.84 27.14 12.56
C PRO A 139 41.49 26.77 13.19
N ASP A 140 41.37 27.08 14.48
CA ASP A 140 40.23 26.76 15.36
C ASP A 140 38.95 27.55 15.09
N ILE A 141 37.80 26.89 15.27
CA ILE A 141 36.49 27.50 15.54
C ILE A 141 35.81 26.65 16.61
N ASP A 142 35.38 27.28 17.70
CA ASP A 142 34.85 26.61 18.90
C ASP A 142 33.33 26.79 19.03
N VAL A 143 32.59 25.70 19.34
CA VAL A 143 31.13 25.70 19.51
C VAL A 143 30.70 24.67 20.56
N ASP A 144 30.18 25.15 21.69
CA ASP A 144 29.69 24.36 22.82
C ASP A 144 28.40 23.56 22.48
N LEU A 145 28.40 22.26 22.77
CA LEU A 145 27.32 21.30 22.50
C LEU A 145 26.59 20.81 23.77
N SER A 146 26.78 21.45 24.92
CA SER A 146 26.24 21.07 26.24
C SER A 146 24.71 21.07 26.42
N LYS A 147 23.90 21.16 25.35
CA LYS A 147 22.46 21.49 25.41
C LYS A 147 21.46 20.48 24.83
N PHE A 148 21.87 19.26 24.47
CA PHE A 148 20.92 18.21 24.07
C PHE A 148 21.07 16.92 24.91
N LYS A 149 19.97 16.56 25.61
CA LYS A 149 19.76 15.28 26.32
C LYS A 149 18.31 14.84 26.10
N LEU A 150 18.11 13.62 25.62
CA LEU A 150 16.88 12.81 25.57
C LEU A 150 17.32 11.32 25.52
N PRO A 151 16.46 10.32 25.83
CA PRO A 151 16.88 9.23 26.73
C PRO A 151 17.03 7.85 26.08
N ASP A 152 17.72 6.95 26.79
CA ASP A 152 17.90 5.55 26.41
C ASP A 152 16.62 4.72 26.53
N ILE A 153 16.26 4.02 25.44
CA ILE A 153 15.40 2.83 25.47
C ILE A 153 15.96 1.82 24.46
N LEU A 154 16.40 0.65 24.94
CA LEU A 154 16.68 -0.53 24.10
C LEU A 154 15.66 -1.65 24.39
N PRO A 155 15.24 -2.45 23.39
CA PRO A 155 14.23 -3.50 23.58
C PRO A 155 14.81 -4.76 24.24
N GLN A 156 13.93 -5.53 24.90
CA GLN A 156 14.26 -6.82 25.52
C GLN A 156 14.23 -7.99 24.50
N THR A 157 14.91 -9.09 24.86
CA THR A 157 15.01 -10.33 24.09
C THR A 157 13.90 -11.35 24.40
N PRO A 158 13.61 -12.30 23.49
CA PRO A 158 12.76 -13.46 23.78
C PRO A 158 13.50 -14.55 24.60
N PRO A 159 12.78 -15.46 25.28
CA PRO A 159 13.31 -16.20 26.44
C PRO A 159 13.79 -17.64 26.17
N ALA A 160 14.59 -18.17 27.10
CA ALA A 160 14.85 -19.61 27.28
C ALA A 160 14.89 -19.99 28.78
N LEU A 161 14.65 -21.28 29.07
CA LEU A 161 14.28 -21.85 30.39
C LEU A 161 15.46 -22.02 31.39
N PRO A 162 15.19 -22.28 32.69
CA PRO A 162 16.06 -21.84 33.79
C PRO A 162 16.95 -22.91 34.43
N GLY A 163 18.01 -22.47 35.11
CA GLY A 163 18.75 -23.26 36.08
C GLY A 163 19.99 -22.53 36.64
N MET A 164 20.05 -22.40 37.98
CA MET A 164 21.20 -21.95 38.77
C MET A 164 21.76 -20.54 38.49
N GLU A 165 21.50 -19.58 39.38
CA GLU A 165 22.53 -19.00 40.27
C GLU A 165 21.93 -18.01 41.29
N LYS A 166 22.23 -18.19 42.58
CA LYS A 166 21.92 -17.25 43.68
C LYS A 166 23.19 -16.98 44.48
N ALA A 167 24.15 -16.27 43.86
CA ALA A 167 25.49 -16.11 44.42
C ALA A 167 26.22 -14.79 44.06
N ALA A 168 25.51 -13.73 43.63
CA ALA A 168 26.15 -12.49 43.15
C ALA A 168 25.62 -11.19 43.79
N GLU A 169 24.30 -11.01 43.94
CA GLU A 169 23.68 -9.71 44.24
C GLU A 169 23.51 -9.42 45.75
N LYS A 170 24.55 -9.65 46.55
CA LYS A 170 24.56 -9.22 47.98
C LYS A 170 25.93 -8.75 48.48
N PHE A 171 26.73 -8.17 47.59
CA PHE A 171 28.11 -7.77 47.88
C PHE A 171 28.41 -6.27 47.71
N ASP A 172 27.48 -5.48 47.15
CA ASP A 172 27.76 -4.08 46.73
C ASP A 172 26.84 -3.03 47.38
N GLU A 173 25.98 -3.42 48.33
CA GLU A 173 25.11 -2.50 49.10
C GLU A 173 25.52 -2.42 50.60
N LEU A 174 26.73 -2.90 50.93
CA LEU A 174 27.26 -2.95 52.30
C LEU A 174 28.61 -2.23 52.48
N THR A 175 29.11 -1.61 51.41
CA THR A 175 30.50 -1.12 51.29
C THR A 175 30.66 0.39 51.49
N THR A 176 29.58 1.13 51.74
CA THR A 176 29.57 2.62 51.64
C THR A 176 28.98 3.34 52.87
N ALA A 177 28.84 2.67 54.01
CA ALA A 177 28.15 3.23 55.19
C ALA A 177 28.85 2.99 56.56
N ALA A 178 30.15 2.60 56.59
CA ALA A 178 30.81 2.21 57.84
C ALA A 178 32.33 2.47 57.90
N LEU A 179 32.77 3.73 57.78
CA LEU A 179 34.12 4.16 58.20
C LEU A 179 34.06 5.51 58.94
N GLY A 180 34.06 5.45 60.28
CA GLY A 180 34.01 6.62 61.18
C GLY A 180 33.34 6.31 62.52
N GLY A 181 34.08 5.72 63.47
CA GLY A 181 33.64 5.55 64.87
C GLY A 181 33.69 6.87 65.67
N ASP A 182 33.48 6.90 66.98
CA ASP A 182 33.27 5.88 68.02
C ASP A 182 32.96 6.62 69.36
N PRO A 183 32.62 6.01 70.51
CA PRO A 183 31.78 4.82 70.78
C PRO A 183 30.78 5.07 71.97
N ILE A 184 30.36 4.00 72.68
CA ILE A 184 29.70 3.93 74.03
C ILE A 184 28.16 4.04 74.07
N GLY A 185 27.48 2.98 74.57
CA GLY A 185 26.08 3.07 75.09
C GLY A 185 25.18 1.82 75.02
N THR A 186 25.45 0.78 75.83
CA THR A 186 24.55 -0.33 76.25
C THR A 186 23.34 -0.75 75.38
N ILE A 187 23.36 -2.01 74.92
CA ILE A 187 22.29 -2.67 74.14
C ILE A 187 21.27 -3.42 75.03
N PRO A 188 19.96 -3.23 74.82
CA PRO A 188 18.91 -4.25 74.99
C PRO A 188 18.60 -4.91 73.63
N THR A 189 18.39 -6.24 73.60
CA THR A 189 18.26 -7.00 72.34
C THR A 189 16.85 -7.00 71.73
N GLU A 190 16.76 -7.15 70.40
CA GLU A 190 15.53 -7.05 69.59
C GLU A 190 14.38 -8.00 69.99
N LEU A 191 14.67 -9.06 70.75
CA LEU A 191 13.75 -10.17 71.00
C LEU A 191 12.50 -9.79 71.80
N ASP A 192 12.55 -8.70 72.58
CA ASP A 192 11.41 -8.21 73.36
C ASP A 192 10.63 -7.09 72.65
N VAL A 193 11.28 -6.35 71.73
CA VAL A 193 10.59 -5.38 70.85
C VAL A 193 9.67 -6.11 69.87
N MET A 194 10.13 -7.22 69.29
CA MET A 194 9.30 -8.04 68.39
C MET A 194 8.06 -8.65 69.06
N LYS A 195 8.08 -8.91 70.38
CA LYS A 195 6.91 -9.43 71.12
C LYS A 195 5.86 -8.36 71.40
N ALA A 196 6.25 -7.09 71.54
CA ALA A 196 5.33 -5.99 71.83
C ALA A 196 4.42 -5.63 70.63
N VAL A 197 4.93 -5.75 69.40
CA VAL A 197 4.20 -5.33 68.18
C VAL A 197 3.16 -6.37 67.72
N GLN A 198 3.42 -7.67 67.94
CA GLN A 198 2.59 -8.75 67.40
C GLN A 198 1.19 -8.89 68.04
N HIS A 199 0.94 -8.23 69.17
CA HIS A 199 -0.29 -8.39 69.97
C HIS A 199 -1.40 -7.34 69.77
N GLN A 200 -1.25 -6.39 68.82
CA GLN A 200 -2.31 -5.43 68.47
C GLN A 200 -2.90 -5.60 67.05
N ALA A 201 -2.54 -6.68 66.33
CA ALA A 201 -2.94 -6.91 64.94
C ALA A 201 -4.02 -8.02 64.75
N THR A 202 -4.88 -8.27 65.75
CA THR A 202 -5.84 -9.41 65.73
C THR A 202 -7.30 -9.03 65.99
N GLN A 203 -7.80 -7.94 65.40
CA GLN A 203 -9.26 -7.71 65.35
C GLN A 203 -9.83 -6.98 64.12
N THR A 204 -9.32 -7.28 62.93
CA THR A 204 -10.13 -7.17 61.69
C THR A 204 -10.23 -8.53 61.03
N LYS A 205 -11.45 -9.07 60.91
CA LYS A 205 -11.68 -10.28 60.12
C LYS A 205 -11.46 -9.95 58.64
N PRO A 206 -10.67 -10.72 57.87
CA PRO A 206 -10.86 -10.75 56.43
C PRO A 206 -12.29 -11.23 56.15
N MET A 207 -12.91 -10.68 55.11
CA MET A 207 -14.23 -11.14 54.67
C MET A 207 -14.14 -12.60 54.22
N SER A 208 -15.23 -13.36 54.38
CA SER A 208 -15.28 -14.82 54.23
C SER A 208 -14.49 -15.34 53.03
N THR A 209 -13.59 -16.30 53.28
CA THR A 209 -13.07 -17.21 52.25
C THR A 209 -14.25 -17.75 51.43
N MET A 210 -14.25 -17.50 50.13
CA MET A 210 -15.27 -18.04 49.23
C MET A 210 -15.18 -19.57 49.18
N THR A 211 -16.28 -20.23 48.85
CA THR A 211 -16.33 -21.69 48.84
C THR A 211 -15.69 -22.23 47.55
N PRO A 212 -15.05 -23.41 47.58
CA PRO A 212 -14.35 -23.94 46.40
C PRO A 212 -15.17 -24.05 45.10
N PRO A 213 -16.53 -24.21 45.09
CA PRO A 213 -17.29 -24.17 43.85
C PRO A 213 -17.29 -22.81 43.14
N ASP A 214 -17.03 -21.71 43.85
CA ASP A 214 -17.10 -20.36 43.28
C ASP A 214 -15.92 -20.05 42.32
N GLU A 215 -14.77 -20.71 42.48
CA GLU A 215 -13.56 -20.43 41.69
C GLU A 215 -13.61 -21.05 40.28
N ASP A 216 -14.01 -22.33 40.17
CA ASP A 216 -14.27 -22.96 38.86
C ASP A 216 -15.36 -22.20 38.07
N LEU A 217 -16.36 -21.67 38.77
CA LEU A 217 -17.47 -20.88 38.23
C LEU A 217 -16.99 -19.55 37.62
N MET A 218 -16.07 -18.85 38.30
CA MET A 218 -15.39 -17.68 37.73
C MET A 218 -14.55 -18.03 36.50
N VAL A 219 -13.78 -19.13 36.54
CA VAL A 219 -12.96 -19.57 35.40
C VAL A 219 -13.81 -19.91 34.17
N LEU A 220 -14.99 -20.52 34.37
CA LEU A 220 -15.91 -20.88 33.30
C LEU A 220 -16.59 -19.65 32.68
N THR A 221 -17.11 -18.73 33.49
CA THR A 221 -17.70 -17.46 33.03
C THR A 221 -16.68 -16.59 32.29
N LYS A 222 -15.43 -16.51 32.77
CA LYS A 222 -14.33 -15.79 32.12
C LYS A 222 -13.98 -16.33 30.73
N LYS A 223 -13.92 -17.66 30.56
CA LYS A 223 -13.73 -18.29 29.24
C LYS A 223 -14.93 -18.05 28.30
N LEU A 224 -16.16 -18.03 28.81
CA LEU A 224 -17.35 -17.71 28.02
C LEU A 224 -17.34 -16.25 27.52
N ILE A 225 -16.90 -15.30 28.35
CA ILE A 225 -16.72 -13.89 27.96
C ILE A 225 -15.64 -13.75 26.87
N GLU A 226 -14.54 -14.51 26.97
CA GLU A 226 -13.51 -14.53 25.92
C GLU A 226 -14.07 -15.06 24.59
N VAL A 227 -14.85 -16.15 24.63
CA VAL A 227 -15.52 -16.71 23.44
C VAL A 227 -16.52 -15.72 22.84
N ARG A 228 -17.30 -14.99 23.65
CA ARG A 228 -18.18 -13.91 23.17
C ARG A 228 -17.38 -12.87 22.37
N ASN A 229 -16.25 -12.43 22.92
CA ASN A 229 -15.43 -11.39 22.31
C ASN A 229 -14.84 -11.83 20.97
N LEU A 230 -14.44 -13.11 20.84
CA LEU A 230 -13.98 -13.68 19.56
C LEU A 230 -15.13 -13.84 18.55
N LEU A 231 -16.32 -14.27 18.96
CA LEU A 231 -17.48 -14.36 18.07
C LEU A 231 -17.88 -12.98 17.52
N LYS A 232 -17.80 -11.93 18.35
CA LYS A 232 -18.11 -10.56 17.96
C LYS A 232 -17.17 -10.01 16.86
N THR A 233 -15.91 -10.47 16.78
CA THR A 233 -15.00 -10.06 15.70
C THR A 233 -15.25 -10.77 14.37
N VAL A 234 -16.05 -11.86 14.36
CA VAL A 234 -16.29 -12.69 13.17
C VAL A 234 -17.62 -12.38 12.49
N ASP A 235 -18.66 -12.05 13.24
CA ASP A 235 -20.03 -11.97 12.71
C ASP A 235 -20.72 -10.63 12.99
N ASN A 236 -21.18 -9.98 11.92
CA ASN A 236 -22.07 -8.82 11.98
C ASN A 236 -23.55 -9.22 12.10
N ASN A 237 -23.89 -10.51 11.98
CA ASN A 237 -25.25 -11.01 12.15
C ASN A 237 -25.51 -11.39 13.62
N ALA A 238 -26.71 -11.07 14.11
CA ALA A 238 -27.12 -11.37 15.49
C ALA A 238 -27.47 -12.86 15.74
N LYS A 239 -26.82 -13.81 15.06
CA LYS A 239 -27.11 -15.25 15.17
C LYS A 239 -26.24 -15.98 16.21
N MET A 240 -25.00 -15.53 16.42
CA MET A 240 -24.01 -16.23 17.26
C MET A 240 -23.62 -15.45 18.52
N THR A 241 -24.49 -14.58 19.02
CA THR A 241 -24.23 -13.77 20.22
C THR A 241 -24.54 -14.53 21.51
N LEU A 242 -23.51 -14.78 22.32
CA LEU A 242 -23.68 -15.17 23.74
C LEU A 242 -24.46 -14.08 24.50
N PRO A 243 -25.32 -14.45 25.47
CA PRO A 243 -26.19 -13.51 26.17
C PRO A 243 -25.40 -12.55 27.07
N SER A 244 -25.95 -11.35 27.25
CA SER A 244 -25.37 -10.28 28.07
C SER A 244 -26.43 -9.64 28.99
N ILE A 245 -25.99 -8.91 30.02
CA ILE A 245 -26.89 -8.20 30.94
C ILE A 245 -27.12 -6.78 30.42
N VAL A 246 -28.30 -6.54 29.86
CA VAL A 246 -28.70 -5.25 29.29
C VAL A 246 -29.43 -4.42 30.34
N VAL A 247 -28.91 -3.23 30.65
CA VAL A 247 -29.43 -2.37 31.72
C VAL A 247 -30.38 -1.31 31.16
N ILE A 248 -31.61 -1.30 31.65
CA ILE A 248 -32.64 -0.32 31.29
C ILE A 248 -33.18 0.39 32.53
N GLY A 249 -33.52 1.67 32.36
CA GLY A 249 -34.06 2.53 33.42
C GLY A 249 -34.74 3.74 32.81
N SER A 250 -35.63 4.40 33.56
CA SER A 250 -36.01 5.78 33.23
C SER A 250 -34.84 6.73 33.50
N GLN A 251 -34.86 7.93 32.89
CA GLN A 251 -33.94 8.99 33.29
C GLN A 251 -34.03 9.21 34.82
N SER A 252 -32.88 9.34 35.48
CA SER A 252 -32.76 9.50 36.93
C SER A 252 -33.26 8.33 37.80
N SER A 253 -33.43 7.12 37.26
CA SER A 253 -33.77 5.90 38.06
C SER A 253 -32.60 5.32 38.88
N GLY A 254 -31.43 5.95 38.87
CA GLY A 254 -30.22 5.46 39.54
C GLY A 254 -29.35 4.49 38.70
N LYS A 255 -29.70 4.25 37.43
CA LYS A 255 -28.95 3.37 36.49
C LYS A 255 -27.43 3.48 36.59
N SER A 256 -26.87 4.68 36.41
CA SER A 256 -25.42 4.90 36.48
C SER A 256 -24.85 4.58 37.86
N SER A 257 -25.54 4.94 38.94
CA SER A 257 -25.14 4.66 40.32
C SER A 257 -25.16 3.16 40.65
N VAL A 258 -26.04 2.38 40.04
CA VAL A 258 -26.04 0.90 40.16
C VAL A 258 -24.84 0.31 39.44
N LEU A 259 -24.50 0.79 38.24
CA LEU A 259 -23.30 0.35 37.52
C LEU A 259 -22.01 0.72 38.26
N GLU A 260 -21.90 1.94 38.77
CA GLU A 260 -20.80 2.39 39.62
C GLU A 260 -20.70 1.59 40.91
N ALA A 261 -21.83 1.21 41.53
CA ALA A 261 -21.85 0.32 42.69
C ALA A 261 -21.43 -1.13 42.35
N ILE A 262 -21.65 -1.61 41.12
CA ILE A 262 -21.18 -2.92 40.65
C ILE A 262 -19.67 -2.90 40.36
N VAL A 263 -19.15 -1.84 39.72
CA VAL A 263 -17.72 -1.68 39.42
C VAL A 263 -16.90 -1.28 40.66
N GLY A 264 -17.49 -0.51 41.57
CA GLY A 264 -16.82 0.03 42.74
C GLY A 264 -16.07 1.34 42.51
N HIS A 265 -16.30 2.02 41.37
CA HIS A 265 -15.65 3.27 40.95
C HIS A 265 -16.65 4.22 40.29
N GLU A 266 -16.36 5.52 40.33
CA GLU A 266 -17.10 6.56 39.60
C GLU A 266 -16.40 6.84 38.25
N PHE A 267 -17.02 6.39 37.16
CA PHE A 267 -16.46 6.49 35.80
C PHE A 267 -17.49 6.90 34.73
N LEU A 268 -18.80 6.81 35.03
CA LEU A 268 -19.85 7.26 34.13
C LEU A 268 -20.04 8.78 34.30
N PRO A 269 -20.15 9.55 33.21
CA PRO A 269 -20.45 10.98 33.35
C PRO A 269 -21.86 11.20 33.93
N LYS A 270 -22.00 12.30 34.69
CA LYS A 270 -23.24 12.71 35.38
C LYS A 270 -23.57 14.16 35.03
N GLY A 271 -24.85 14.45 34.81
CA GLY A 271 -25.29 15.78 34.40
C GLY A 271 -26.81 15.88 34.26
N THR A 272 -27.29 17.10 34.03
CA THR A 272 -28.72 17.43 33.89
C THR A 272 -29.25 17.21 32.46
N ASN A 273 -28.39 17.34 31.47
CA ASN A 273 -28.68 17.02 30.07
C ASN A 273 -28.52 15.51 29.77
N MET A 274 -28.98 15.05 28.60
CA MET A 274 -28.84 13.65 28.19
C MET A 274 -27.37 13.26 28.02
N VAL A 275 -26.85 12.47 28.98
CA VAL A 275 -25.42 12.13 29.06
C VAL A 275 -25.04 10.93 28.17
N THR A 276 -25.83 9.86 28.19
CA THR A 276 -25.59 8.65 27.39
C THR A 276 -26.28 8.80 26.02
N ARG A 277 -25.50 9.05 24.95
CA ARG A 277 -25.95 9.09 23.54
C ARG A 277 -25.63 7.80 22.76
N ARG A 278 -24.81 6.90 23.31
CA ARG A 278 -24.40 5.62 22.72
C ARG A 278 -24.49 4.48 23.74
N PRO A 279 -24.76 3.22 23.35
CA PRO A 279 -24.58 2.07 24.23
C PRO A 279 -23.14 1.96 24.73
N ILE A 280 -22.94 1.51 25.96
CA ILE A 280 -21.62 1.20 26.51
C ILE A 280 -21.57 -0.30 26.84
N GLU A 281 -20.77 -1.06 26.11
CA GLU A 281 -20.48 -2.47 26.39
C GLU A 281 -19.33 -2.56 27.40
N LEU A 282 -19.72 -2.72 28.66
CA LEU A 282 -18.83 -2.82 29.82
C LEU A 282 -18.48 -4.29 30.09
N THR A 283 -17.20 -4.62 29.98
CA THR A 283 -16.66 -5.94 30.33
C THR A 283 -15.83 -5.81 31.59
N LEU A 284 -16.29 -6.44 32.68
CA LEU A 284 -15.58 -6.52 33.95
C LEU A 284 -14.78 -7.81 33.99
N ILE A 285 -13.50 -7.71 34.34
CA ILE A 285 -12.55 -8.82 34.33
C ILE A 285 -11.89 -8.93 35.71
N HIS A 286 -12.10 -10.06 36.38
CA HIS A 286 -11.54 -10.31 37.70
C HIS A 286 -10.03 -10.62 37.59
N THR A 287 -9.19 -9.86 38.31
CA THR A 287 -7.72 -10.00 38.28
C THR A 287 -7.16 -10.13 39.70
N PRO A 288 -7.29 -11.29 40.36
CA PRO A 288 -6.95 -11.45 41.79
C PRO A 288 -5.44 -11.26 42.07
N ASN A 289 -4.59 -11.56 41.08
CA ASN A 289 -3.13 -11.45 41.20
C ASN A 289 -2.60 -10.05 40.85
N SER A 290 -3.46 -9.05 40.63
CA SER A 290 -3.04 -7.68 40.31
C SER A 290 -3.71 -6.68 41.24
N ALA A 291 -2.89 -5.91 41.94
CA ALA A 291 -3.33 -4.80 42.79
C ALA A 291 -3.58 -3.49 42.00
N GLU A 292 -3.24 -3.46 40.70
CA GLU A 292 -3.53 -2.31 39.84
C GLU A 292 -4.91 -2.46 39.18
N GLU A 293 -5.78 -1.49 39.46
CA GLU A 293 -7.08 -1.37 38.79
C GLU A 293 -6.94 -0.41 37.59
N TYR A 294 -7.44 -0.81 36.43
CA TYR A 294 -7.31 -0.02 35.19
C TYR A 294 -8.42 -0.33 34.18
N ALA A 295 -8.60 0.59 33.24
CA ALA A 295 -9.51 0.46 32.11
C ALA A 295 -8.78 0.45 30.77
N GLU A 296 -9.36 -0.19 29.76
CA GLU A 296 -8.90 -0.21 28.37
C GLU A 296 -10.05 0.09 27.41
N PHE A 297 -9.77 0.85 26.35
CA PHE A 297 -10.68 1.12 25.22
C PHE A 297 -10.14 0.42 23.96
N PRO A 298 -10.62 -0.80 23.60
CA PRO A 298 -10.04 -1.59 22.51
C PRO A 298 -10.08 -0.88 21.15
N GLN A 299 -11.15 -0.11 20.90
CA GLN A 299 -11.37 0.63 19.64
C GLN A 299 -10.43 1.84 19.46
N LEU A 300 -9.83 2.37 20.53
CA LEU A 300 -9.08 3.63 20.51
C LEU A 300 -7.56 3.45 20.70
N GLY A 301 -7.10 2.25 21.07
CA GLY A 301 -5.66 1.97 21.25
C GLY A 301 -4.97 2.75 22.39
N LEU A 302 -5.73 3.42 23.27
CA LEU A 302 -5.24 4.31 24.34
C LEU A 302 -4.39 3.63 25.44
N GLY A 303 -4.14 2.33 25.33
CA GLY A 303 -3.44 1.55 26.36
C GLY A 303 -4.25 1.44 27.65
N LYS A 304 -3.54 1.41 28.78
CA LYS A 304 -4.11 1.20 30.12
C LYS A 304 -4.33 2.52 30.83
N VAL A 305 -5.59 2.89 31.01
CA VAL A 305 -6.01 4.10 31.72
C VAL A 305 -6.22 3.75 33.20
N ARG A 306 -5.33 4.24 34.08
CA ARG A 306 -5.43 4.06 35.54
C ARG A 306 -6.34 5.09 36.25
N ASP A 307 -6.57 6.25 35.63
CA ASP A 307 -7.42 7.32 36.18
C ASP A 307 -8.86 7.22 35.65
N PHE A 308 -9.81 6.83 36.50
CA PHE A 308 -11.23 6.76 36.13
C PHE A 308 -11.86 8.13 35.81
N THR A 309 -11.28 9.26 36.22
CA THR A 309 -11.70 10.59 35.75
C THR A 309 -11.32 10.82 34.29
N GLN A 310 -10.22 10.21 33.81
CA GLN A 310 -9.84 10.22 32.39
C GLN A 310 -10.76 9.31 31.57
N VAL A 311 -11.22 8.18 32.14
CA VAL A 311 -12.27 7.34 31.55
C VAL A 311 -13.57 8.14 31.41
N GLN A 312 -13.99 8.86 32.45
CA GLN A 312 -15.20 9.69 32.45
C GLN A 312 -15.15 10.83 31.41
N LYS A 313 -13.99 11.50 31.27
CA LYS A 313 -13.75 12.51 30.22
C LYS A 313 -13.86 11.89 28.83
N THR A 314 -13.10 10.82 28.56
CA THR A 314 -13.13 10.08 27.28
C THR A 314 -14.55 9.64 26.90
N LEU A 315 -15.33 9.12 27.86
CA LEU A 315 -16.73 8.76 27.64
C LEU A 315 -17.61 9.99 27.35
N THR A 316 -17.34 11.14 27.95
CA THR A 316 -18.05 12.40 27.65
C THR A 316 -17.75 12.85 26.21
N ASP A 317 -16.48 12.87 25.82
CA ASP A 317 -16.03 13.28 24.49
C ASP A 317 -16.60 12.37 23.38
N LEU A 318 -16.61 11.05 23.61
CA LEU A 318 -17.21 10.06 22.70
C LEU A 318 -18.74 10.17 22.55
N ASN A 319 -19.43 10.76 23.53
CA ASN A 319 -20.84 11.08 23.43
C ASN A 319 -21.04 12.44 22.74
N MET A 320 -20.22 13.45 23.04
CA MET A 320 -20.27 14.77 22.39
C MET A 320 -19.92 14.71 20.89
N ALA A 321 -19.17 13.70 20.44
CA ALA A 321 -18.92 13.43 19.02
C ALA A 321 -20.18 13.01 18.22
N VAL A 322 -21.27 12.60 18.87
CA VAL A 322 -22.53 12.27 18.19
C VAL A 322 -23.29 13.56 17.87
N SER A 323 -23.52 13.83 16.58
CA SER A 323 -24.18 15.06 16.13
C SER A 323 -25.57 15.27 16.75
N ASP A 324 -25.93 16.53 17.03
CA ASP A 324 -27.24 16.86 17.62
C ASP A 324 -28.44 16.55 16.70
N ALA A 325 -28.22 16.30 15.40
CA ALA A 325 -29.23 15.83 14.46
C ALA A 325 -29.44 14.30 14.50
N GLU A 326 -28.36 13.54 14.78
CA GLU A 326 -28.45 12.10 15.03
C GLU A 326 -29.01 11.83 16.43
N CYS A 327 -28.61 12.64 17.41
CA CYS A 327 -28.94 12.63 18.85
C CYS A 327 -28.47 11.39 19.62
N VAL A 328 -28.67 10.20 19.05
CA VAL A 328 -28.37 8.89 19.64
C VAL A 328 -27.88 7.98 18.51
N SER A 329 -26.77 7.28 18.74
CA SER A 329 -26.14 6.41 17.74
C SER A 329 -26.06 4.96 18.21
N ASN A 330 -26.29 4.03 17.29
CA ASN A 330 -26.35 2.59 17.57
C ASN A 330 -24.96 1.93 17.74
N ASN A 331 -23.87 2.65 17.44
CA ASN A 331 -22.51 2.13 17.53
C ASN A 331 -22.03 2.06 19.00
N PRO A 332 -21.83 0.87 19.60
CA PRO A 332 -21.45 0.73 21.01
C PRO A 332 -20.03 1.23 21.29
N ILE A 333 -19.82 1.77 22.49
CA ILE A 333 -18.48 2.04 23.05
C ILE A 333 -18.05 0.81 23.85
N GLU A 334 -16.93 0.19 23.50
CA GLU A 334 -16.36 -0.91 24.28
C GLU A 334 -15.43 -0.39 25.38
N LEU A 335 -15.69 -0.83 26.61
CA LEU A 335 -14.92 -0.50 27.80
C LEU A 335 -14.61 -1.77 28.59
N ARG A 336 -13.33 -2.07 28.79
CA ARG A 336 -12.87 -3.19 29.64
C ARG A 336 -12.34 -2.61 30.95
N VAL A 337 -12.71 -3.19 32.09
CA VAL A 337 -12.23 -2.78 33.41
C VAL A 337 -11.68 -4.01 34.13
N TYR A 338 -10.44 -3.91 34.60
CA TYR A 338 -9.71 -4.96 35.30
C TYR A 338 -9.52 -4.54 36.75
N SER A 339 -9.87 -5.43 37.69
CA SER A 339 -9.78 -5.16 39.13
C SER A 339 -9.88 -6.47 39.93
N ALA A 340 -9.30 -6.49 41.14
CA ALA A 340 -9.49 -7.57 42.10
C ALA A 340 -10.83 -7.48 42.87
N ASN A 341 -11.53 -6.34 42.80
CA ASN A 341 -12.79 -6.07 43.51
C ASN A 341 -14.05 -6.26 42.64
N VAL A 342 -13.90 -6.46 41.32
CA VAL A 342 -15.00 -6.70 40.38
C VAL A 342 -15.21 -8.20 40.10
N PRO A 343 -16.46 -8.65 39.86
CA PRO A 343 -16.73 -9.98 39.31
C PRO A 343 -16.53 -10.02 37.79
N ASP A 344 -16.24 -11.21 37.23
CA ASP A 344 -16.30 -11.43 35.78
C ASP A 344 -17.75 -11.31 35.29
N LEU A 345 -18.09 -10.18 34.63
CA LEU A 345 -19.44 -9.88 34.13
C LEU A 345 -19.38 -9.09 32.82
N THR A 346 -20.41 -9.22 31.98
CA THR A 346 -20.63 -8.31 30.84
C THR A 346 -21.98 -7.61 30.92
N LEU A 347 -21.93 -6.29 30.88
CA LEU A 347 -23.05 -5.37 31.07
C LEU A 347 -23.16 -4.46 29.84
N VAL A 348 -24.38 -4.12 29.43
CA VAL A 348 -24.62 -3.12 28.38
C VAL A 348 -25.43 -1.98 29.00
N ASP A 349 -24.80 -0.81 29.13
CA ASP A 349 -25.51 0.41 29.53
C ASP A 349 -26.19 1.04 28.32
N LEU A 350 -27.47 1.37 28.46
CA LEU A 350 -28.27 2.02 27.42
C LEU A 350 -28.69 3.44 27.84
N PRO A 351 -29.04 4.32 26.89
CA PRO A 351 -29.73 5.57 27.20
C PRO A 351 -30.99 5.32 28.04
N GLY A 352 -31.24 6.18 29.04
CA GLY A 352 -32.44 6.06 29.88
C GLY A 352 -33.70 6.53 29.15
N TYR A 353 -34.84 5.88 29.40
CA TYR A 353 -36.12 6.28 28.82
C TYR A 353 -36.51 7.71 29.24
N ILE A 354 -36.80 8.55 28.24
CA ILE A 354 -37.28 9.93 28.41
C ILE A 354 -38.80 10.00 28.25
N GLN A 355 -39.47 10.75 29.13
CA GLN A 355 -40.92 11.00 29.05
C GLN A 355 -41.23 12.32 28.32
N ILE A 356 -40.43 13.36 28.54
CA ILE A 356 -40.55 14.71 27.98
C ILE A 356 -39.21 15.06 27.30
N HIS A 357 -39.25 15.76 26.17
CA HIS A 357 -38.05 16.24 25.46
C HIS A 357 -37.82 17.74 25.73
N ASN A 358 -36.56 18.17 25.75
CA ASN A 358 -36.24 19.60 25.86
C ASN A 358 -36.53 20.33 24.54
N ARG A 359 -36.79 21.65 24.60
CA ARG A 359 -37.12 22.49 23.42
C ARG A 359 -36.05 22.44 22.30
N ASN A 360 -34.82 22.06 22.63
CA ASN A 360 -33.69 21.98 21.70
C ASN A 360 -33.47 20.56 21.14
N GLN A 361 -34.39 19.62 21.37
CA GLN A 361 -34.29 18.21 20.94
C GLN A 361 -35.47 17.84 20.02
N PRO A 362 -35.25 17.05 18.95
CA PRO A 362 -36.35 16.60 18.09
C PRO A 362 -37.22 15.56 18.79
N ALA A 363 -38.55 15.61 18.57
CA ALA A 363 -39.49 14.66 19.17
C ALA A 363 -39.17 13.18 18.85
N ILE A 364 -38.58 12.93 17.67
CA ILE A 364 -38.10 11.63 17.17
C ILE A 364 -37.07 10.98 18.14
N LEU A 365 -36.41 11.75 19.01
CA LEU A 365 -35.47 11.25 20.01
C LEU A 365 -36.08 10.16 20.91
N LYS A 366 -37.35 10.30 21.29
CA LYS A 366 -38.04 9.31 22.15
C LYS A 366 -38.20 7.97 21.44
N GLU A 367 -38.52 8.00 20.14
CA GLU A 367 -38.68 6.81 19.30
C GLU A 367 -37.33 6.14 19.06
N LYS A 368 -36.30 6.90 18.67
CA LYS A 368 -34.91 6.40 18.54
C LYS A 368 -34.38 5.70 19.80
N ILE A 369 -34.63 6.27 20.99
CA ILE A 369 -34.24 5.64 22.26
C ILE A 369 -35.00 4.33 22.48
N ALA A 370 -36.31 4.31 22.21
CA ALA A 370 -37.12 3.10 22.33
C ALA A 370 -36.68 2.00 21.36
N ASP A 371 -36.45 2.32 20.09
CA ASP A 371 -35.97 1.39 19.06
C ASP A 371 -34.59 0.82 19.41
N LEU A 372 -33.65 1.68 19.84
CA LEU A 372 -32.33 1.26 20.32
C LEU A 372 -32.47 0.30 21.50
N CYS A 373 -33.22 0.67 22.54
CA CYS A 373 -33.43 -0.22 23.68
C CYS A 373 -34.09 -1.54 23.27
N GLU A 374 -35.12 -1.52 22.41
CA GLU A 374 -35.84 -2.70 21.93
C GLU A 374 -34.98 -3.66 21.09
N SER A 375 -33.98 -3.14 20.38
CA SER A 375 -32.99 -3.97 19.68
C SER A 375 -32.08 -4.75 20.64
N TYR A 376 -31.68 -4.15 21.77
CA TYR A 376 -30.79 -4.79 22.75
C TYR A 376 -31.53 -5.69 23.76
N ILE A 377 -32.74 -5.35 24.21
CA ILE A 377 -33.52 -6.16 25.18
C ILE A 377 -34.20 -7.39 24.56
N ARG A 378 -34.03 -7.62 23.26
CA ARG A 378 -34.47 -8.84 22.57
C ARG A 378 -33.76 -10.08 23.14
N GLU A 379 -34.35 -11.25 22.94
CA GLU A 379 -33.67 -12.52 23.21
C GLU A 379 -32.39 -12.62 22.35
N PRO A 380 -31.27 -13.13 22.89
CA PRO A 380 -31.14 -13.90 24.13
C PRO A 380 -30.72 -13.11 25.39
N ASN A 381 -30.73 -11.78 25.40
CA ASN A 381 -30.15 -11.02 26.51
C ASN A 381 -30.94 -11.11 27.83
N ILE A 382 -30.23 -10.97 28.96
CA ILE A 382 -30.80 -10.81 30.31
C ILE A 382 -31.13 -9.32 30.50
N ILE A 383 -32.27 -9.00 31.10
CA ILE A 383 -32.73 -7.62 31.29
C ILE A 383 -32.55 -7.22 32.76
N LEU A 384 -31.84 -6.11 33.01
CA LEU A 384 -31.72 -5.50 34.33
C LEU A 384 -32.58 -4.23 34.37
N ALA A 385 -33.78 -4.34 34.97
CA ALA A 385 -34.77 -3.26 35.03
C ALA A 385 -34.58 -2.40 36.29
N VAL A 386 -33.91 -1.26 36.15
CA VAL A 386 -33.58 -0.33 37.24
C VAL A 386 -34.72 0.66 37.46
N CYS A 387 -35.52 0.39 38.50
CA CYS A 387 -36.59 1.24 39.01
C CYS A 387 -36.11 2.01 40.25
N ALA A 388 -36.80 3.08 40.62
CA ALA A 388 -36.50 3.83 41.85
C ALA A 388 -37.70 3.78 42.80
N ALA A 389 -37.46 3.63 44.10
CA ALA A 389 -38.49 3.41 45.12
C ALA A 389 -39.42 4.62 45.35
N ASP A 390 -38.98 5.83 44.95
CA ASP A 390 -39.76 7.07 45.03
C ASP A 390 -40.83 7.19 43.92
N VAL A 391 -40.95 6.20 43.03
CA VAL A 391 -41.94 6.15 41.95
C VAL A 391 -42.63 4.78 41.94
N ASP A 392 -43.96 4.78 41.81
CA ASP A 392 -44.77 3.57 41.65
C ASP A 392 -44.31 2.74 40.43
N LEU A 393 -44.11 1.43 40.64
CA LEU A 393 -43.66 0.46 39.65
C LEU A 393 -44.58 0.38 38.42
N ALA A 394 -45.88 0.67 38.56
CA ALA A 394 -46.82 0.71 37.42
C ALA A 394 -46.44 1.79 36.37
N ASN A 395 -45.76 2.84 36.84
CA ASN A 395 -45.31 3.98 36.02
C ASN A 395 -43.87 3.82 35.51
N SER A 396 -43.18 2.71 35.85
CA SER A 396 -41.82 2.44 35.39
C SER A 396 -41.79 2.02 33.91
N GLU A 397 -41.29 2.91 33.05
CA GLU A 397 -41.04 2.61 31.62
C GLU A 397 -40.08 1.42 31.43
N ALA A 398 -39.12 1.23 32.35
CA ALA A 398 -38.19 0.09 32.30
C ALA A 398 -38.91 -1.25 32.52
N LEU A 399 -39.85 -1.29 33.49
CA LEU A 399 -40.64 -2.49 33.76
C LEU A 399 -41.67 -2.75 32.65
N ARG A 400 -42.25 -1.68 32.08
CA ARG A 400 -43.15 -1.74 30.92
C ARG A 400 -42.45 -2.25 29.66
N ALA A 401 -41.26 -1.73 29.35
CA ALA A 401 -40.44 -2.17 28.22
C ALA A 401 -39.95 -3.60 28.39
N SER A 402 -39.49 -3.98 29.59
CA SER A 402 -39.19 -5.38 29.91
C SER A 402 -40.39 -6.28 29.62
N ARG A 403 -41.59 -5.94 30.11
CA ARG A 403 -42.79 -6.77 29.94
C ARG A 403 -43.29 -6.87 28.50
N LYS A 404 -42.92 -5.92 27.63
CA LYS A 404 -43.16 -6.01 26.17
C LYS A 404 -42.38 -7.17 25.53
N VAL A 405 -41.18 -7.49 26.03
CA VAL A 405 -40.26 -8.49 25.46
C VAL A 405 -40.01 -9.73 26.33
N ASP A 406 -40.45 -9.70 27.59
CA ASP A 406 -40.48 -10.82 28.54
C ASP A 406 -41.77 -10.73 29.39
N PRO A 407 -42.94 -11.12 28.84
CA PRO A 407 -44.22 -11.04 29.55
C PRO A 407 -44.32 -11.96 30.77
N ARG A 408 -43.39 -12.91 30.92
CA ARG A 408 -43.33 -13.90 32.01
C ARG A 408 -42.27 -13.57 33.06
N GLY A 409 -41.44 -12.55 32.84
CA GLY A 409 -40.33 -12.16 33.74
C GLY A 409 -39.29 -13.26 33.94
N GLN A 410 -39.02 -14.10 32.94
CA GLN A 410 -38.10 -15.25 33.05
C GLN A 410 -36.62 -14.85 32.96
N ARG A 411 -36.31 -13.78 32.21
CA ARG A 411 -34.96 -13.26 31.95
C ARG A 411 -34.75 -11.83 32.46
N THR A 412 -35.73 -11.29 33.21
CA THR A 412 -35.65 -9.97 33.85
C THR A 412 -35.36 -10.05 35.34
N ILE A 413 -34.35 -9.30 35.79
CA ILE A 413 -34.09 -8.97 37.20
C ILE A 413 -34.59 -7.54 37.46
N GLY A 414 -35.38 -7.35 38.51
CA GLY A 414 -35.75 -6.01 38.98
C GLY A 414 -34.71 -5.48 39.97
N VAL A 415 -34.25 -4.24 39.78
CA VAL A 415 -33.42 -3.54 40.77
C VAL A 415 -34.19 -2.31 41.23
N VAL A 416 -34.31 -2.13 42.55
CA VAL A 416 -35.01 -1.00 43.15
C VAL A 416 -34.00 -0.13 43.89
N THR A 417 -33.78 1.07 43.36
CA THR A 417 -32.84 2.06 43.90
C THR A 417 -33.56 3.03 44.84
N LYS A 418 -32.80 3.89 45.53
CA LYS A 418 -33.32 4.90 46.46
C LYS A 418 -34.15 4.31 47.62
N MET A 419 -33.84 3.09 48.06
CA MET A 419 -34.53 2.43 49.19
C MET A 419 -34.40 3.21 50.52
N ASP A 420 -33.54 4.23 50.57
CA ASP A 420 -33.37 5.19 51.66
C ASP A 420 -34.42 6.32 51.68
N LEU A 421 -35.21 6.49 50.62
CA LEU A 421 -36.27 7.51 50.53
C LEU A 421 -37.67 7.00 50.89
N VAL A 422 -37.81 5.70 51.18
CA VAL A 422 -39.10 5.05 51.48
C VAL A 422 -39.12 4.40 52.86
N GLU A 423 -40.30 4.32 53.46
CA GLU A 423 -40.51 3.61 54.72
C GLU A 423 -40.30 2.10 54.57
N GLN A 424 -39.86 1.45 55.65
CA GLN A 424 -39.32 0.09 55.64
C GLN A 424 -40.33 -0.94 55.08
N ASP A 425 -41.58 -0.86 55.53
CA ASP A 425 -42.62 -1.82 55.16
C ASP A 425 -43.15 -1.57 53.73
N THR A 426 -43.18 -0.31 53.28
CA THR A 426 -43.44 0.06 51.87
C THR A 426 -42.36 -0.51 50.95
N GLY A 427 -41.08 -0.38 51.35
CA GLY A 427 -39.96 -0.95 50.59
C GLY A 427 -39.96 -2.49 50.57
N VAL A 428 -40.33 -3.15 51.66
CA VAL A 428 -40.56 -4.62 51.66
C VAL A 428 -41.76 -5.00 50.78
N GLY A 429 -42.82 -4.20 50.76
CA GLY A 429 -43.96 -4.37 49.85
C GLY A 429 -43.55 -4.27 48.37
N ILE A 430 -42.69 -3.32 48.02
CA ILE A 430 -42.11 -3.16 46.67
C ILE A 430 -41.24 -4.37 46.30
N LEU A 431 -40.36 -4.84 47.19
CA LEU A 431 -39.46 -5.95 46.91
C LEU A 431 -40.14 -7.34 46.92
N THR A 432 -41.31 -7.46 47.57
CA THR A 432 -42.14 -8.67 47.58
C THR A 432 -43.39 -8.56 46.71
N ASN A 433 -43.41 -7.57 45.80
CA ASN A 433 -44.57 -7.21 44.98
C ASN A 433 -45.13 -8.42 44.19
N LYS A 434 -46.46 -8.60 44.25
CA LYS A 434 -47.20 -9.71 43.63
C LYS A 434 -47.92 -9.34 42.33
N ASP A 435 -48.09 -8.05 42.07
CA ASP A 435 -48.77 -7.51 40.89
C ASP A 435 -47.85 -7.61 39.66
N TYR A 436 -46.55 -7.42 39.90
CA TYR A 436 -45.48 -7.42 38.92
C TYR A 436 -44.41 -8.48 39.19
N PRO A 437 -44.77 -9.78 39.26
CA PRO A 437 -43.82 -10.84 39.58
C PRO A 437 -42.77 -11.02 38.48
N LEU A 438 -41.53 -11.27 38.90
CA LEU A 438 -40.37 -11.62 38.07
C LEU A 438 -39.78 -12.93 38.61
N GLN A 439 -39.45 -13.90 37.74
CA GLN A 439 -38.94 -15.21 38.17
C GLN A 439 -37.56 -15.11 38.83
N LEU A 440 -36.77 -14.09 38.47
CA LEU A 440 -35.44 -13.89 39.03
C LEU A 440 -35.45 -13.05 40.32
N GLY A 441 -36.57 -12.37 40.61
CA GLY A 441 -36.84 -11.55 41.80
C GLY A 441 -36.50 -10.06 41.66
N TYR A 442 -36.78 -9.30 42.73
CA TYR A 442 -36.36 -7.90 42.91
C TYR A 442 -35.22 -7.80 43.93
N VAL A 443 -34.26 -6.91 43.70
CA VAL A 443 -33.17 -6.60 44.64
C VAL A 443 -33.19 -5.11 45.00
N GLY A 444 -33.25 -4.79 46.29
CA GLY A 444 -33.20 -3.41 46.80
C GLY A 444 -31.77 -2.94 47.08
N VAL A 445 -31.42 -1.72 46.64
CA VAL A 445 -30.07 -1.15 46.79
C VAL A 445 -30.07 0.34 47.18
N VAL A 446 -29.02 0.77 47.88
CA VAL A 446 -28.78 2.15 48.31
C VAL A 446 -27.39 2.60 47.85
N CYS A 447 -27.32 3.18 46.64
CA CYS A 447 -26.06 3.52 45.96
C CYS A 447 -25.52 4.93 46.31
N LYS A 448 -25.67 5.39 47.56
CA LYS A 448 -25.17 6.71 48.01
C LYS A 448 -23.80 6.59 48.69
N SER A 449 -22.81 7.34 48.21
CA SER A 449 -21.58 7.61 48.97
C SER A 449 -21.79 8.80 49.91
N SER A 450 -21.38 8.68 51.17
CA SER A 450 -21.37 9.78 52.15
C SER A 450 -20.09 10.64 52.08
N GLY A 451 -19.32 10.56 50.99
CA GLY A 451 -18.09 11.35 50.80
C GLY A 451 -17.59 11.35 49.36
N SER A 452 -16.69 12.32 49.07
CA SER A 452 -16.01 12.45 47.78
C SER A 452 -14.99 11.32 47.60
N GLY A 453 -15.31 10.34 46.75
CA GLY A 453 -14.51 9.13 46.53
C GLY A 453 -15.31 7.85 46.82
N MET A 454 -15.86 7.26 45.76
CA MET A 454 -16.66 6.02 45.84
C MET A 454 -15.76 4.80 46.08
N ASN A 455 -15.35 4.55 47.32
CA ASN A 455 -14.65 3.31 47.67
C ASN A 455 -15.66 2.15 47.77
N SER A 456 -15.57 1.16 46.87
CA SER A 456 -16.42 -0.06 46.84
C SER A 456 -16.68 -0.69 48.21
N GLN A 457 -15.63 -0.83 49.04
CA GLN A 457 -15.71 -1.42 50.39
C GLN A 457 -16.40 -0.50 51.41
N ALA A 458 -16.36 0.82 51.22
CA ALA A 458 -17.08 1.77 52.08
C ALA A 458 -18.58 1.77 51.75
N LEU A 459 -18.94 1.74 50.46
CA LEU A 459 -20.33 1.67 50.01
C LEU A 459 -21.03 0.42 50.55
N ILE A 460 -20.43 -0.76 50.37
CA ILE A 460 -21.00 -2.03 50.84
C ILE A 460 -21.21 -1.99 52.37
N ARG A 461 -20.23 -1.48 53.14
CA ARG A 461 -20.38 -1.32 54.60
C ARG A 461 -21.48 -0.35 55.00
N SER A 462 -21.67 0.76 54.27
CA SER A 462 -22.76 1.72 54.57
C SER A 462 -24.13 1.17 54.21
N GLU A 463 -24.22 0.40 53.12
CA GLU A 463 -25.45 -0.25 52.66
C GLU A 463 -25.84 -1.41 53.59
N ASP A 464 -24.86 -2.25 53.99
CA ASP A 464 -25.03 -3.26 55.02
C ASP A 464 -25.45 -2.63 56.36
N ALA A 465 -24.87 -1.51 56.77
CA ALA A 465 -25.28 -0.82 58.00
C ALA A 465 -26.72 -0.29 57.91
N PHE A 466 -27.13 0.28 56.77
CA PHE A 466 -28.50 0.72 56.53
C PHE A 466 -29.48 -0.45 56.62
N PHE A 467 -29.30 -1.51 55.82
CA PHE A 467 -30.23 -2.65 55.82
C PHE A 467 -30.20 -3.44 57.14
N ASN A 468 -29.05 -3.55 57.82
CA ASN A 468 -29.00 -4.19 59.14
C ASN A 468 -29.64 -3.34 60.24
N SER A 469 -29.78 -2.02 60.10
CA SER A 469 -30.51 -1.19 61.09
C SER A 469 -32.02 -1.44 61.09
N GLN A 470 -32.57 -2.02 60.02
CA GLN A 470 -34.01 -2.13 59.76
C GLN A 470 -34.49 -3.58 59.82
N PRO A 471 -35.32 -3.98 60.82
CA PRO A 471 -35.73 -5.37 61.01
C PRO A 471 -36.47 -5.98 59.81
N SER A 472 -37.34 -5.21 59.14
CA SER A 472 -38.21 -5.71 58.06
C SER A 472 -37.42 -6.28 56.86
N TYR A 473 -36.23 -5.74 56.56
CA TYR A 473 -35.38 -6.22 55.47
C TYR A 473 -34.56 -7.48 55.80
N ARG A 474 -34.49 -7.93 57.07
CA ARG A 474 -33.75 -9.15 57.45
C ARG A 474 -34.47 -10.46 57.08
N SER A 475 -35.65 -10.38 56.49
CA SER A 475 -36.43 -11.54 56.05
C SER A 475 -35.80 -12.24 54.84
N LYS A 476 -35.58 -13.56 54.92
CA LYS A 476 -35.04 -14.40 53.83
C LYS A 476 -35.86 -14.37 52.52
N LYS A 477 -37.05 -13.75 52.51
CA LYS A 477 -37.87 -13.54 51.31
C LYS A 477 -37.46 -12.31 50.49
N VAL A 478 -36.63 -11.43 51.05
CA VAL A 478 -36.25 -10.15 50.45
C VAL A 478 -34.77 -10.21 50.06
N MET A 479 -34.43 -9.75 48.86
CA MET A 479 -33.04 -9.56 48.45
C MET A 479 -32.67 -8.08 48.56
N VAL A 480 -31.63 -7.77 49.34
CA VAL A 480 -31.10 -6.42 49.52
C VAL A 480 -29.57 -6.42 49.41
N GLY A 481 -29.01 -5.27 49.04
CA GLY A 481 -27.57 -5.01 49.02
C GLY A 481 -26.87 -5.33 47.70
N THR A 482 -25.91 -4.49 47.35
CA THR A 482 -25.12 -4.56 46.11
C THR A 482 -24.29 -5.85 46.03
N ALA A 483 -23.76 -6.36 47.14
CA ALA A 483 -23.05 -7.64 47.16
C ALA A 483 -23.97 -8.82 46.76
N THR A 484 -25.23 -8.78 47.20
CA THR A 484 -26.27 -9.75 46.84
C THR A 484 -26.65 -9.63 45.36
N LEU A 485 -26.78 -8.39 44.85
CA LEU A 485 -26.98 -8.11 43.42
C LEU A 485 -25.85 -8.68 42.56
N ARG A 486 -24.57 -8.37 42.88
CA ARG A 486 -23.39 -8.89 42.14
C ARG A 486 -23.42 -10.42 42.04
N ARG A 487 -23.63 -11.12 43.16
CA ARG A 487 -23.71 -12.60 43.18
C ARG A 487 -24.88 -13.12 42.34
N ARG A 488 -26.05 -12.47 42.41
CA ARG A 488 -27.23 -12.88 41.64
C ARG A 488 -27.04 -12.68 40.14
N LEU A 489 -26.37 -11.60 39.72
CA LEU A 489 -26.02 -11.32 38.32
C LEU A 489 -25.07 -12.38 37.76
N MET A 490 -24.03 -12.77 38.52
CA MET A 490 -23.11 -13.85 38.11
C MET A 490 -23.86 -15.16 37.89
N GLN A 491 -24.64 -15.60 38.89
CA GLN A 491 -25.40 -16.85 38.84
C GLN A 491 -26.37 -16.88 37.65
N VAL A 492 -27.14 -15.81 37.42
CA VAL A 492 -28.09 -15.74 36.30
C VAL A 492 -27.37 -15.70 34.94
N LEU A 493 -26.23 -15.01 34.84
CA LEU A 493 -25.44 -14.96 33.60
C LEU A 493 -24.86 -16.33 33.26
N GLU A 494 -24.26 -17.03 34.22
CA GLU A 494 -23.74 -18.39 34.06
C GLU A 494 -24.85 -19.37 33.66
N ASP A 495 -25.97 -19.36 34.40
CA ASP A 495 -27.11 -20.25 34.20
C ASP A 495 -27.77 -20.04 32.83
N HIS A 496 -27.80 -18.80 32.32
CA HIS A 496 -28.31 -18.51 30.97
C HIS A 496 -27.28 -18.81 29.86
N MET A 497 -26.01 -18.43 30.03
CA MET A 497 -24.93 -18.79 29.10
C MET A 497 -24.82 -20.31 28.95
N GLY A 498 -24.81 -21.04 30.06
CA GLY A 498 -24.74 -22.51 30.11
C GLY A 498 -25.96 -23.23 29.52
N ARG A 499 -27.11 -22.55 29.35
CA ARG A 499 -28.25 -23.06 28.57
C ARG A 499 -28.08 -22.74 27.08
N SER A 500 -27.63 -21.54 26.73
CA SER A 500 -27.37 -21.12 25.34
C SER A 500 -26.21 -21.86 24.67
N LEU A 501 -25.25 -22.38 25.45
CA LEU A 501 -23.96 -22.91 24.99
C LEU A 501 -24.08 -24.00 23.91
N HIS A 502 -25.06 -24.90 24.01
CA HIS A 502 -25.26 -25.96 23.02
C HIS A 502 -25.75 -25.38 21.69
N SER A 503 -26.81 -24.56 21.71
CA SER A 503 -27.35 -23.90 20.51
C SER A 503 -26.32 -23.01 19.81
N ILE A 504 -25.42 -22.38 20.57
CA ILE A 504 -24.33 -21.56 20.01
C ILE A 504 -23.23 -22.46 19.44
N SER A 505 -22.86 -23.55 20.11
CA SER A 505 -21.90 -24.54 19.56
C SER A 505 -22.39 -25.14 18.24
N ASP A 506 -23.68 -25.44 18.12
CA ASP A 506 -24.27 -25.97 16.89
C ASP A 506 -24.31 -24.92 15.77
N ALA A 507 -24.65 -23.67 16.09
CA ALA A 507 -24.63 -22.56 15.13
C ALA A 507 -23.21 -22.25 14.62
N VAL A 508 -22.23 -22.17 15.52
CA VAL A 508 -20.82 -21.94 15.19
C VAL A 508 -20.24 -23.11 14.41
N GLN A 509 -20.62 -24.36 14.72
CA GLN A 509 -20.24 -25.54 13.93
C GLN A 509 -20.81 -25.47 12.50
N SER A 510 -22.07 -25.06 12.34
CA SER A 510 -22.70 -24.88 11.02
C SER A 510 -22.03 -23.78 10.19
N GLU A 511 -21.75 -22.62 10.78
CA GLU A 511 -21.07 -21.50 10.13
C GLU A 511 -19.59 -21.81 9.83
N LEU A 512 -18.94 -22.61 10.68
CA LEU A 512 -17.59 -23.12 10.43
C LEU A 512 -17.56 -24.09 9.24
N ASP A 513 -18.50 -25.02 9.16
CA ASP A 513 -18.53 -25.98 8.05
C ASP A 513 -18.98 -25.33 6.73
N GLU A 514 -19.81 -24.27 6.76
CA GLU A 514 -20.02 -23.40 5.59
C GLU A 514 -18.73 -22.67 5.20
N ALA A 515 -18.03 -22.01 6.14
CA ALA A 515 -16.78 -21.31 5.86
C ALA A 515 -15.70 -22.27 5.30
N ARG A 516 -15.64 -23.51 5.79
CA ARG A 516 -14.79 -24.58 5.26
C ARG A 516 -15.21 -25.02 3.85
N TYR A 517 -16.50 -25.16 3.59
CA TYR A 517 -17.01 -25.47 2.25
C TYR A 517 -16.66 -24.37 1.25
N GLN A 518 -16.92 -23.10 1.59
CA GLN A 518 -16.55 -21.95 0.76
C GLN A 518 -15.03 -21.90 0.50
N PHE A 519 -14.21 -22.04 1.55
CA PHE A 519 -12.75 -22.04 1.44
C PHE A 519 -12.21 -23.18 0.54
N LYS A 520 -12.81 -24.37 0.65
CA LYS A 520 -12.45 -25.52 -0.18
C LYS A 520 -12.89 -25.38 -1.64
N VAL A 521 -14.12 -24.92 -1.89
CA VAL A 521 -14.68 -24.79 -3.25
C VAL A 521 -14.04 -23.64 -4.03
N HIS A 522 -13.80 -22.49 -3.40
CA HIS A 522 -13.26 -21.32 -4.09
C HIS A 522 -11.73 -21.30 -4.14
N TYR A 523 -11.04 -21.86 -3.13
CA TYR A 523 -9.59 -21.71 -2.99
C TYR A 523 -8.82 -23.04 -2.86
N ASN A 524 -9.49 -24.20 -2.97
CA ASN A 524 -8.88 -25.55 -2.89
C ASN A 524 -8.01 -25.76 -1.63
N ASP A 525 -8.42 -25.17 -0.50
CA ASP A 525 -7.66 -25.14 0.76
C ASP A 525 -6.24 -24.49 0.68
N ARG A 526 -5.87 -23.79 -0.41
CA ARG A 526 -4.60 -23.02 -0.51
C ARG A 526 -4.61 -21.86 0.48
N LYS A 527 -3.84 -21.95 1.56
CA LYS A 527 -3.62 -20.81 2.47
C LYS A 527 -2.83 -19.68 1.78
N ILE A 528 -3.14 -18.43 2.11
CA ILE A 528 -2.39 -17.23 1.66
C ILE A 528 -2.16 -16.29 2.86
N SER A 529 -0.96 -15.70 2.96
CA SER A 529 -0.68 -14.52 3.79
C SER A 529 -0.60 -13.28 2.90
N ALA A 530 -1.01 -12.12 3.40
CA ALA A 530 -0.83 -10.84 2.72
C ALA A 530 0.65 -10.59 2.36
N GLU A 531 1.57 -10.93 3.27
CA GLU A 531 3.02 -10.84 3.07
C GLU A 531 3.48 -11.73 1.90
N SER A 532 2.99 -12.98 1.85
CA SER A 532 3.30 -13.93 0.76
C SER A 532 2.74 -13.47 -0.59
N TYR A 533 1.55 -12.85 -0.61
CA TYR A 533 0.95 -12.32 -1.84
C TYR A 533 1.71 -11.09 -2.35
N ALA A 534 2.15 -10.20 -1.45
CA ALA A 534 2.97 -9.05 -1.81
C ALA A 534 4.32 -9.50 -2.43
N LEU A 535 4.99 -10.47 -1.79
CA LEU A 535 6.23 -11.07 -2.34
C LEU A 535 6.00 -11.74 -3.70
N GLU A 536 4.99 -12.61 -3.84
CA GLU A 536 4.64 -13.28 -5.12
C GLU A 536 4.36 -12.24 -6.23
N SER A 537 3.75 -11.10 -5.89
CA SER A 537 3.48 -9.98 -6.80
C SER A 537 4.73 -9.20 -7.21
N ILE A 538 5.65 -8.95 -6.27
CA ILE A 538 6.91 -8.22 -6.51
C ILE A 538 7.91 -9.09 -7.29
N ASP A 539 8.05 -10.37 -6.94
CA ASP A 539 8.90 -11.31 -7.67
C ASP A 539 8.40 -11.54 -9.11
N ALA A 540 7.07 -11.59 -9.33
CA ALA A 540 6.50 -11.64 -10.67
C ALA A 540 6.86 -10.38 -11.51
N LEU A 541 6.85 -9.19 -10.90
CA LEU A 541 7.28 -7.96 -11.57
C LEU A 541 8.78 -7.99 -11.88
N LYS A 542 9.63 -8.39 -10.92
CA LYS A 542 11.08 -8.51 -11.11
C LYS A 542 11.44 -9.56 -12.17
N GLN A 543 10.70 -10.67 -12.26
CA GLN A 543 10.89 -11.65 -13.33
C GLN A 543 10.55 -11.06 -14.70
N ARG A 544 9.38 -10.43 -14.87
CA ARG A 544 8.97 -9.82 -16.15
C ARG A 544 9.92 -8.67 -16.56
N PHE A 545 10.42 -7.90 -15.59
CA PHE A 545 11.47 -6.89 -15.82
C PHE A 545 12.80 -7.53 -16.26
N LYS A 546 13.21 -8.65 -15.66
CA LYS A 546 14.41 -9.42 -16.05
C LYS A 546 14.28 -10.06 -17.44
N GLU A 547 13.06 -10.39 -17.87
CA GLU A 547 12.76 -10.85 -19.24
C GLU A 547 12.79 -9.68 -20.23
N PHE A 548 12.23 -8.52 -19.88
CA PHE A 548 12.35 -7.28 -20.65
C PHE A 548 13.82 -6.85 -20.82
N ALA A 549 14.63 -6.85 -19.75
CA ALA A 549 16.04 -6.49 -19.77
C ALA A 549 16.89 -7.41 -20.68
N LYS A 550 16.52 -8.68 -20.84
CA LYS A 550 17.16 -9.60 -21.80
C LYS A 550 16.80 -9.27 -23.26
N GLN A 551 15.60 -8.74 -23.51
CA GLN A 551 15.13 -8.38 -24.85
C GLN A 551 15.63 -6.97 -25.26
N PHE A 552 15.68 -6.03 -24.33
CA PHE A 552 16.06 -4.63 -24.58
C PHE A 552 17.59 -4.43 -24.61
N GLY A 553 18.25 -5.12 -25.55
CA GLY A 553 19.69 -5.01 -25.78
C GLY A 553 20.10 -3.81 -26.66
N LYS A 554 21.41 -3.56 -26.75
CA LYS A 554 22.03 -2.58 -27.66
C LYS A 554 21.46 -2.56 -29.10
N PRO A 555 21.06 -3.69 -29.74
CA PRO A 555 20.47 -3.65 -31.08
C PRO A 555 19.14 -2.89 -31.16
N GLN A 556 18.25 -3.04 -30.16
CA GLN A 556 16.96 -2.33 -30.16
C GLN A 556 17.19 -0.82 -30.00
N VAL A 557 17.99 -0.43 -29.01
CA VAL A 557 18.36 0.97 -28.74
C VAL A 557 18.96 1.63 -30.00
N ARG A 558 19.78 0.89 -30.76
CA ARG A 558 20.35 1.35 -32.02
C ARG A 558 19.30 1.62 -33.10
N GLU A 559 18.26 0.81 -33.19
CA GLU A 559 17.22 0.98 -34.23
C GLU A 559 16.29 2.16 -33.93
N GLU A 560 15.93 2.38 -32.65
CA GLU A 560 15.13 3.55 -32.25
C GLU A 560 15.91 4.87 -32.49
N VAL A 561 17.18 4.93 -32.04
CA VAL A 561 18.05 6.12 -32.23
C VAL A 561 18.38 6.35 -33.71
N ARG A 562 18.58 5.28 -34.49
CA ARG A 562 18.71 5.38 -35.96
C ARG A 562 17.46 5.98 -36.57
N THR A 563 16.28 5.47 -36.25
CA THR A 563 15.00 5.94 -36.83
C THR A 563 14.79 7.43 -36.56
N MET A 564 15.15 7.89 -35.35
CA MET A 564 15.15 9.31 -34.98
C MET A 564 16.11 10.16 -35.84
N LEU A 565 17.35 9.69 -36.04
CA LEU A 565 18.36 10.41 -36.82
C LEU A 565 18.10 10.35 -38.34
N GLU A 566 17.51 9.25 -38.85
CA GLU A 566 17.05 9.14 -40.24
C GLU A 566 15.90 10.11 -40.53
N GLN A 567 14.97 10.30 -39.58
CA GLN A 567 13.95 11.35 -39.73
C GLN A 567 14.58 12.75 -39.76
N ARG A 568 15.56 13.05 -38.89
CA ARG A 568 16.24 14.36 -38.93
C ARG A 568 17.11 14.57 -40.15
N LEU A 569 17.72 13.52 -40.71
CA LEU A 569 18.36 13.55 -42.02
C LEU A 569 17.35 13.95 -43.11
N LEU A 570 16.17 13.34 -43.12
CA LEU A 570 15.12 13.65 -44.09
C LEU A 570 14.59 15.09 -43.96
N ASP A 571 14.44 15.59 -42.74
CA ASP A 571 14.05 16.98 -42.48
C ASP A 571 15.12 17.95 -43.02
N ILE A 572 16.40 17.72 -42.69
CA ILE A 572 17.54 18.52 -43.20
C ILE A 572 17.63 18.45 -44.73
N CYS A 573 17.44 17.28 -45.35
CA CYS A 573 17.39 17.15 -46.81
C CYS A 573 16.20 17.90 -47.42
N SER A 574 15.05 17.91 -46.75
CA SER A 574 13.86 18.64 -47.19
C SER A 574 14.09 20.15 -47.18
N ASP A 575 14.64 20.68 -46.09
CA ASP A 575 14.83 22.12 -45.88
C ASP A 575 16.05 22.66 -46.64
N MET A 576 17.16 21.90 -46.67
CA MET A 576 18.45 22.35 -47.21
C MET A 576 18.77 21.85 -48.62
N TYR A 577 17.99 20.95 -49.25
CA TYR A 577 18.29 20.50 -50.61
C TYR A 577 17.05 20.44 -51.52
N TRP A 578 15.94 19.88 -51.05
CA TRP A 578 14.73 19.69 -51.85
C TRP A 578 13.94 20.98 -52.07
N SER A 579 14.25 22.03 -51.31
CA SER A 579 13.76 23.40 -51.44
C SER A 579 14.41 24.20 -52.58
N ASP A 580 15.60 23.81 -53.07
CA ASP A 580 16.37 24.60 -54.04
C ASP A 580 16.02 24.24 -55.49
N PRO A 581 15.58 25.19 -56.35
CA PRO A 581 15.28 24.92 -57.76
C PRO A 581 16.43 24.27 -58.55
N ARG A 582 17.70 24.46 -58.12
CA ARG A 582 18.90 23.94 -58.79
C ARG A 582 19.15 22.45 -58.50
N ILE A 583 18.41 21.82 -57.58
CA ILE A 583 18.61 20.42 -57.16
C ILE A 583 18.58 19.41 -58.33
N GLY A 584 17.83 19.70 -59.40
CA GLY A 584 17.81 18.88 -60.62
C GLY A 584 19.17 18.82 -61.34
N ASN A 585 19.99 19.87 -61.24
CA ASN A 585 21.31 19.96 -61.86
C ASN A 585 22.47 19.59 -60.92
N LEU A 586 22.19 19.22 -59.66
CA LEU A 586 23.21 18.88 -58.66
C LEU A 586 24.27 17.88 -59.15
N PRO A 587 23.95 16.78 -59.88
CA PRO A 587 24.95 15.83 -60.39
C PRO A 587 25.96 16.40 -61.40
N ARG A 588 25.76 17.63 -61.87
CA ARG A 588 26.71 18.38 -62.73
C ARG A 588 27.37 19.55 -62.01
N LEU A 589 26.66 20.20 -61.08
CA LEU A 589 27.13 21.41 -60.39
C LEU A 589 28.01 21.11 -59.16
N CYS A 590 27.86 19.95 -58.52
CA CYS A 590 28.51 19.62 -57.24
C CYS A 590 30.05 19.64 -57.24
N LEU A 591 30.70 19.57 -58.40
CA LEU A 591 32.16 19.60 -58.56
C LEU A 591 32.70 20.94 -59.08
N VAL A 592 31.81 21.90 -59.42
CA VAL A 592 32.17 23.16 -60.10
C VAL A 592 31.78 24.38 -59.26
N ASP A 593 30.68 24.29 -58.51
CA ASP A 593 30.13 25.37 -57.69
C ASP A 593 30.46 25.16 -56.20
N PRO A 594 31.32 26.01 -55.58
CA PRO A 594 31.69 25.92 -54.16
C PRO A 594 30.53 25.96 -53.18
N TYR A 595 29.35 26.43 -53.63
CA TYR A 595 28.12 26.44 -52.84
C TYR A 595 27.74 25.06 -52.29
N TRP A 596 27.91 23.97 -53.07
CA TRP A 596 27.45 22.65 -52.66
C TRP A 596 28.31 21.99 -51.56
N PRO A 597 29.66 22.04 -51.61
CA PRO A 597 30.51 21.71 -50.46
C PRO A 597 30.13 22.48 -49.18
N THR A 598 30.04 23.82 -49.24
CA THR A 598 29.67 24.62 -48.05
C THR A 598 28.29 24.24 -47.50
N ARG A 599 27.33 23.91 -48.37
CA ARG A 599 26.00 23.44 -47.97
C ARG A 599 26.02 22.04 -47.35
N LEU A 600 26.92 21.17 -47.80
CA LEU A 600 27.17 19.87 -47.16
C LEU A 600 27.66 20.07 -45.72
N ASP A 601 28.66 20.93 -45.53
CA ASP A 601 29.22 21.21 -44.19
C ASP A 601 28.18 21.86 -43.26
N MET A 602 27.33 22.76 -43.79
CA MET A 602 26.17 23.28 -43.06
C MET A 602 25.16 22.17 -42.67
N SER A 603 24.84 21.25 -43.58
CA SER A 603 23.90 20.14 -43.30
C SER A 603 24.46 19.12 -42.30
N SER A 604 25.77 18.85 -42.36
CA SER A 604 26.51 18.04 -41.39
C SER A 604 26.54 18.71 -40.02
N GLY A 605 26.81 20.03 -39.99
CA GLY A 605 26.73 20.85 -38.79
C GLY A 605 25.34 20.85 -38.17
N ALA A 606 24.28 20.95 -38.97
CA ALA A 606 22.90 20.89 -38.50
C ALA A 606 22.58 19.53 -37.84
N LEU A 607 22.96 18.42 -38.47
CA LEU A 607 22.73 17.07 -37.93
C LEU A 607 23.55 16.81 -36.65
N THR A 608 24.84 17.16 -36.65
CA THR A 608 25.75 16.88 -35.53
C THR A 608 25.56 17.81 -34.32
N LYS A 609 25.00 19.01 -34.53
CA LYS A 609 24.75 20.02 -33.48
C LYS A 609 23.28 20.08 -33.05
N SER A 610 22.43 19.16 -33.49
CA SER A 610 20.99 19.13 -33.18
C SER A 610 20.63 18.72 -31.73
N GLY A 611 21.59 18.60 -30.82
CA GLY A 611 21.38 18.06 -29.47
C GLY A 611 21.12 16.55 -29.43
N VAL A 612 21.86 15.79 -30.25
CA VAL A 612 21.70 14.34 -30.44
C VAL A 612 21.77 13.56 -29.13
N GLY A 613 22.61 13.96 -28.17
CA GLY A 613 22.69 13.31 -26.87
C GLY A 613 21.41 13.47 -26.06
N ARG A 614 20.87 14.70 -25.96
CA ARG A 614 19.59 14.95 -25.28
C ARG A 614 18.44 14.20 -25.95
N ALA A 615 18.37 14.23 -27.27
CA ALA A 615 17.31 13.55 -28.03
C ALA A 615 17.38 12.02 -27.86
N SER A 616 18.57 11.43 -27.97
CA SER A 616 18.77 9.97 -27.85
C SER A 616 18.50 9.47 -26.43
N VAL A 617 18.97 10.18 -25.39
CA VAL A 617 18.72 9.80 -23.99
C VAL A 617 17.23 9.94 -23.65
N GLN A 618 16.58 11.04 -24.05
CA GLN A 618 15.13 11.20 -23.82
C GLN A 618 14.32 10.09 -24.49
N LEU A 619 14.61 9.78 -25.75
CA LEU A 619 13.93 8.70 -26.48
C LEU A 619 14.06 7.35 -25.75
N VAL A 620 15.24 7.05 -25.19
CA VAL A 620 15.45 5.81 -24.43
C VAL A 620 14.71 5.84 -23.10
N VAL A 621 14.70 6.96 -22.38
CA VAL A 621 13.90 7.15 -21.16
C VAL A 621 12.41 6.95 -21.45
N ASP A 622 11.87 7.54 -22.51
CA ASP A 622 10.46 7.40 -22.92
C ASP A 622 10.11 5.95 -23.25
N VAL A 623 11.02 5.21 -23.90
CA VAL A 623 10.86 3.79 -24.21
C VAL A 623 10.94 2.92 -22.95
N LEU A 624 11.83 3.22 -22.00
CA LEU A 624 11.90 2.52 -20.71
C LEU A 624 10.63 2.75 -19.89
N MET A 625 10.18 4.00 -19.75
CA MET A 625 8.97 4.37 -19.01
C MET A 625 7.72 3.72 -19.61
N ARG A 626 7.55 3.75 -20.94
CA ARG A 626 6.43 3.06 -21.63
C ARG A 626 6.47 1.54 -21.45
N ASN A 627 7.65 0.94 -21.37
CA ASN A 627 7.79 -0.48 -21.05
C ASN A 627 7.46 -0.79 -19.59
N MET A 628 7.87 0.05 -18.63
CA MET A 628 7.53 -0.12 -17.22
C MET A 628 6.03 0.08 -16.95
N GLU A 629 5.40 1.01 -17.68
CA GLU A 629 3.95 1.19 -17.67
C GLU A 629 3.24 -0.07 -18.15
N ARG A 630 3.72 -0.70 -19.23
CA ARG A 630 3.22 -1.96 -19.78
C ARG A 630 3.45 -3.15 -18.84
N LEU A 631 4.59 -3.20 -18.16
CA LEU A 631 4.88 -4.24 -17.16
C LEU A 631 3.91 -4.14 -15.96
N THR A 632 3.71 -2.93 -15.44
CA THR A 632 2.79 -2.68 -14.32
C THR A 632 1.31 -2.73 -14.69
N SER A 633 0.94 -2.68 -15.98
CA SER A 633 -0.44 -2.85 -16.44
C SER A 633 -0.90 -4.32 -16.54
N THR A 634 -0.13 -5.27 -15.99
CA THR A 634 -0.43 -6.72 -16.06
C THR A 634 -0.67 -7.31 -14.67
N GLU A 635 -1.57 -8.28 -14.56
CA GLU A 635 -1.94 -8.92 -13.29
C GLU A 635 -0.71 -9.50 -12.58
N PRO A 636 -0.54 -9.32 -11.25
CA PRO A 636 -1.54 -8.81 -10.30
C PRO A 636 -1.65 -7.27 -10.19
N TRP A 637 -0.72 -6.50 -10.76
CA TRP A 637 -0.56 -5.06 -10.49
C TRP A 637 -1.71 -4.16 -10.99
N VAL A 638 -2.64 -4.71 -11.78
CA VAL A 638 -3.87 -4.04 -12.24
C VAL A 638 -4.73 -3.54 -11.06
N HIS A 639 -4.78 -4.28 -9.95
CA HIS A 639 -5.57 -3.90 -8.76
C HIS A 639 -4.84 -2.91 -7.84
N HIS A 640 -3.52 -2.75 -8.01
CA HIS A 640 -2.66 -2.02 -7.08
C HIS A 640 -2.25 -0.66 -7.64
N SER A 641 -3.23 0.24 -7.79
CA SER A 641 -3.04 1.56 -8.41
C SER A 641 -1.95 2.39 -7.71
N GLU A 642 -1.90 2.39 -6.39
CA GLU A 642 -0.88 3.10 -5.60
C GLU A 642 0.49 2.44 -5.70
N GLY A 643 0.55 1.10 -5.67
CA GLY A 643 1.79 0.35 -5.88
C GLY A 643 2.38 0.64 -7.26
N ARG A 644 1.54 0.62 -8.31
CA ARG A 644 1.90 1.03 -9.66
C ARG A 644 2.37 2.49 -9.73
N ARG A 645 1.73 3.41 -9.00
CA ARG A 645 2.15 4.82 -8.91
C ARG A 645 3.55 4.93 -8.30
N LYS A 646 3.79 4.30 -7.13
CA LYS A 646 5.09 4.25 -6.45
C LYS A 646 6.18 3.67 -7.38
N VAL A 647 5.91 2.55 -8.06
CA VAL A 647 6.85 1.93 -9.03
C VAL A 647 7.22 2.90 -10.16
N MET A 648 6.25 3.58 -10.77
CA MET A 648 6.51 4.53 -11.86
C MET A 648 7.26 5.79 -11.40
N GLU A 649 6.98 6.26 -10.18
CA GLU A 649 7.67 7.37 -9.52
C GLU A 649 9.16 7.04 -9.30
N PHE A 650 9.48 5.87 -8.70
CA PHE A 650 10.86 5.44 -8.49
C PHE A 650 11.61 5.18 -9.80
N THR A 651 10.91 4.67 -10.83
CA THR A 651 11.46 4.47 -12.18
C THR A 651 11.87 5.82 -12.81
N ASN A 652 11.02 6.84 -12.66
CA ASN A 652 11.29 8.19 -13.16
C ASN A 652 12.47 8.85 -12.43
N ASP A 653 12.53 8.77 -11.10
CA ASP A 653 13.59 9.39 -10.30
C ASP A 653 14.97 8.77 -10.57
N LEU A 654 15.03 7.43 -10.71
CA LEU A 654 16.26 6.72 -11.07
C LEU A 654 16.78 7.16 -12.45
N LEU A 655 15.89 7.25 -13.45
CA LEU A 655 16.25 7.71 -14.79
C LEU A 655 16.64 9.20 -14.81
N ARG A 656 15.92 10.05 -14.08
CA ARG A 656 16.21 11.49 -13.94
C ARG A 656 17.58 11.74 -13.30
N THR A 657 17.96 10.94 -12.31
CA THR A 657 19.26 11.03 -11.64
C THR A 657 20.44 10.81 -12.59
N LYS A 658 20.27 9.94 -13.60
CA LYS A 658 21.31 9.63 -14.61
C LYS A 658 21.18 10.39 -15.92
N PHE A 659 20.02 11.02 -16.18
CA PHE A 659 19.71 11.72 -17.42
C PHE A 659 20.80 12.72 -17.83
N HIS A 660 21.17 13.65 -16.94
CA HIS A 660 22.14 14.69 -17.26
C HIS A 660 23.54 14.13 -17.55
N THR A 661 24.03 13.21 -16.71
CA THR A 661 25.33 12.55 -16.92
C THR A 661 25.36 11.79 -18.24
N ALA A 662 24.32 11.02 -18.57
CA ALA A 662 24.23 10.29 -19.83
C ALA A 662 24.19 11.24 -21.04
N VAL A 663 23.45 12.36 -20.96
CA VAL A 663 23.41 13.37 -22.04
C VAL A 663 24.79 14.00 -22.25
N ASP A 664 25.47 14.41 -21.19
CA ASP A 664 26.78 15.06 -21.28
C ASP A 664 27.85 14.10 -21.82
N GLN A 665 27.84 12.83 -21.41
CA GLN A 665 28.78 11.83 -21.97
C GLN A 665 28.51 11.51 -23.44
N VAL A 666 27.25 11.44 -23.88
CA VAL A 666 26.94 11.30 -25.31
C VAL A 666 27.36 12.56 -26.09
N GLU A 667 27.00 13.75 -25.61
CA GLU A 667 27.37 15.02 -26.26
C GLU A 667 28.89 15.24 -26.32
N ASN A 668 29.64 14.77 -25.31
CA ASN A 668 31.11 14.75 -25.29
C ASN A 668 31.69 13.78 -26.32
N THR A 669 31.15 12.57 -26.42
CA THR A 669 31.72 11.50 -27.25
C THR A 669 31.39 11.66 -28.74
N ILE A 670 30.35 12.42 -29.09
CA ILE A 670 30.09 12.86 -30.47
C ILE A 670 30.84 14.15 -30.87
N LYS A 671 31.62 14.80 -29.97
CA LYS A 671 32.38 16.03 -30.30
C LYS A 671 33.30 15.90 -31.52
N PRO A 672 34.04 14.80 -31.76
CA PRO A 672 34.90 14.67 -32.94
C PRO A 672 34.13 14.88 -34.25
N TYR A 673 32.96 14.25 -34.38
CA TYR A 673 32.11 14.32 -35.58
C TYR A 673 31.49 15.71 -35.84
N LYS A 674 31.56 16.65 -34.88
CA LYS A 674 31.09 18.04 -35.06
C LYS A 674 32.10 18.92 -35.82
N PHE A 675 33.31 18.43 -36.04
CA PHE A 675 34.40 19.11 -36.77
C PHE A 675 34.74 18.41 -38.07
N GLU A 676 34.94 17.09 -38.04
CA GLU A 676 35.27 16.30 -39.23
C GLU A 676 34.65 14.90 -39.16
N VAL A 677 34.24 14.36 -40.32
CA VAL A 677 33.71 13.00 -40.46
C VAL A 677 34.37 12.30 -41.64
N GLU A 678 35.46 11.58 -41.34
CA GLU A 678 36.05 10.58 -42.24
C GLU A 678 35.00 9.53 -42.64
N CYS A 679 35.04 9.06 -43.88
CA CYS A 679 34.13 8.04 -44.42
C CYS A 679 34.92 6.96 -45.15
N SER A 680 34.93 5.74 -44.60
CA SER A 680 35.48 4.55 -45.27
C SER A 680 34.58 4.13 -46.44
N GLU A 681 35.14 3.53 -47.49
CA GLU A 681 34.37 3.01 -48.63
C GLU A 681 33.30 1.99 -48.21
N LEU A 682 33.58 1.17 -47.20
CA LEU A 682 32.62 0.19 -46.66
C LEU A 682 31.43 0.87 -45.98
N GLU A 683 31.71 1.91 -45.19
CA GLU A 683 30.68 2.72 -44.52
C GLU A 683 29.85 3.49 -45.56
N TRP A 684 30.51 4.02 -46.61
CA TRP A 684 29.88 4.71 -47.72
C TRP A 684 28.92 3.81 -48.51
N GLN A 685 29.34 2.59 -48.86
CA GLN A 685 28.48 1.61 -49.54
C GLN A 685 27.27 1.21 -48.68
N GLU A 686 27.46 1.04 -47.37
CA GLU A 686 26.36 0.72 -46.44
C GLU A 686 25.43 1.92 -46.21
N GLY A 687 25.97 3.14 -46.18
CA GLY A 687 25.20 4.39 -46.22
C GLY A 687 24.41 4.56 -47.51
N GLN A 688 24.98 4.19 -48.66
CA GLN A 688 24.32 4.30 -49.97
C GLN A 688 23.09 3.39 -50.06
N LYS A 689 23.21 2.12 -49.62
CA LYS A 689 22.08 1.18 -49.52
C LYS A 689 20.95 1.74 -48.64
N ARG A 690 21.30 2.29 -47.48
CA ARG A 690 20.34 2.86 -46.52
C ARG A 690 19.67 4.13 -47.03
N ALA A 691 20.44 5.07 -47.59
CA ALA A 691 19.90 6.27 -48.23
C ALA A 691 18.91 5.92 -49.36
N VAL A 692 19.22 4.92 -50.20
CA VAL A 692 18.30 4.42 -51.22
C VAL A 692 17.02 3.84 -50.59
N ALA A 693 17.12 2.95 -49.60
CA ALA A 693 15.96 2.37 -48.94
C ALA A 693 15.07 3.41 -48.24
N LEU A 694 15.68 4.42 -47.61
CA LEU A 694 15.02 5.52 -46.92
C LEU A 694 14.27 6.44 -47.91
N LEU A 695 14.89 6.76 -49.05
CA LEU A 695 14.26 7.52 -50.13
C LEU A 695 13.13 6.72 -50.82
N GLU A 696 13.29 5.41 -51.01
CA GLU A 696 12.25 4.54 -51.57
C GLU A 696 11.05 4.40 -50.62
N LYS A 697 11.28 4.31 -49.31
CA LYS A 697 10.23 4.38 -48.27
C LYS A 697 9.46 5.72 -48.35
N GLN A 698 10.17 6.84 -48.39
CA GLN A 698 9.55 8.17 -48.54
C GLN A 698 8.78 8.34 -49.86
N MET A 699 9.28 7.79 -50.96
CA MET A 699 8.59 7.79 -52.26
C MET A 699 7.31 6.94 -52.21
N ALA A 700 7.35 5.79 -51.53
CA ALA A 700 6.17 4.92 -51.33
C ALA A 700 5.12 5.59 -50.43
N ASP A 701 5.53 6.23 -49.34
CA ASP A 701 4.64 6.95 -48.42
C ASP A 701 4.00 8.18 -49.09
N ALA A 702 4.77 8.98 -49.84
CA ALA A 702 4.25 10.10 -50.64
C ALA A 702 3.29 9.62 -51.75
N THR A 703 3.59 8.47 -52.37
CA THR A 703 2.70 7.83 -53.36
C THR A 703 1.40 7.35 -52.70
N ARG A 704 1.45 6.79 -51.48
CA ARG A 704 0.27 6.38 -50.71
C ARG A 704 -0.62 7.59 -50.36
N GLY A 705 -0.03 8.70 -49.91
CA GLY A 705 -0.73 9.96 -49.67
C GLY A 705 -1.43 10.48 -50.94
N LEU A 706 -0.71 10.52 -52.06
CA LEU A 706 -1.26 10.93 -53.35
C LEU A 706 -2.38 10.01 -53.85
N GLN A 707 -2.33 8.70 -53.54
CA GLN A 707 -3.43 7.78 -53.81
C GLN A 707 -4.66 8.05 -52.91
N GLY A 708 -4.45 8.37 -51.63
CA GLY A 708 -5.52 8.74 -50.68
C GLY A 708 -6.27 10.01 -51.08
N ILE A 709 -5.58 11.04 -51.59
CA ILE A 709 -6.26 12.23 -52.13
C ILE A 709 -7.02 11.88 -53.42
N LYS A 710 -6.45 11.02 -54.29
CA LYS A 710 -7.09 10.56 -55.53
C LYS A 710 -8.36 9.72 -55.30
N SER A 711 -8.46 8.97 -54.20
CA SER A 711 -9.70 8.27 -53.81
C SER A 711 -10.71 9.24 -53.17
N THR A 712 -10.28 10.09 -52.24
CA THR A 712 -11.14 11.04 -51.52
C THR A 712 -11.80 12.09 -52.42
N VAL A 713 -11.03 12.65 -53.38
CA VAL A 713 -11.50 13.74 -54.27
C VAL A 713 -12.07 13.23 -55.61
N GLY A 714 -11.67 12.03 -56.02
CA GLY A 714 -11.99 11.46 -57.32
C GLY A 714 -11.06 11.94 -58.44
N ARG A 715 -10.49 10.97 -59.18
CA ARG A 715 -9.39 11.18 -60.16
C ARG A 715 -9.64 12.29 -61.19
N ARG A 716 -10.86 12.42 -61.74
CA ARG A 716 -11.21 13.43 -62.76
C ARG A 716 -11.34 14.84 -62.16
N LYS A 717 -11.98 14.95 -60.99
CA LYS A 717 -12.18 16.24 -60.29
C LYS A 717 -10.86 16.82 -59.80
N LEU A 718 -10.01 15.98 -59.21
CA LEU A 718 -8.67 16.36 -58.76
C LEU A 718 -7.78 16.82 -59.93
N ARG A 719 -7.81 16.11 -61.08
CA ARG A 719 -7.03 16.50 -62.27
C ARG A 719 -7.42 17.89 -62.79
N ASN A 720 -8.71 18.22 -62.79
CA ASN A 720 -9.17 19.55 -63.23
C ASN A 720 -8.78 20.64 -62.23
N ALA A 721 -8.91 20.38 -60.91
CA ALA A 721 -8.47 21.31 -59.87
C ALA A 721 -6.96 21.58 -59.92
N ILE A 722 -6.13 20.55 -60.13
CA ILE A 722 -4.67 20.69 -60.30
C ILE A 722 -4.35 21.56 -61.53
N LYS A 723 -5.03 21.37 -62.67
CA LYS A 723 -4.85 22.24 -63.85
C LYS A 723 -5.20 23.69 -63.57
N TYR A 724 -6.26 23.94 -62.80
CA TYR A 724 -6.67 25.30 -62.43
C TYR A 724 -5.66 25.95 -61.46
N VAL A 725 -5.17 25.21 -60.46
CA VAL A 725 -4.06 25.64 -59.59
C VAL A 725 -2.81 25.99 -60.41
N GLN A 726 -2.39 25.10 -61.32
CA GLN A 726 -1.22 25.34 -62.18
C GLN A 726 -1.37 26.56 -63.10
N LYS A 727 -2.58 26.86 -63.57
CA LYS A 727 -2.84 28.10 -64.32
C LYS A 727 -2.75 29.31 -63.40
N ALA A 728 -3.46 29.30 -62.26
CA ALA A 728 -3.49 30.42 -61.33
C ALA A 728 -2.12 30.76 -60.73
N ASP A 729 -1.31 29.75 -60.39
CA ASP A 729 0.04 29.96 -59.86
C ASP A 729 0.97 30.53 -60.97
N LYS A 730 0.85 30.09 -62.23
CA LYS A 730 1.58 30.66 -63.37
C LYS A 730 1.15 32.10 -63.69
N ASP A 731 -0.15 32.38 -63.68
CA ASP A 731 -0.70 33.73 -63.91
C ASP A 731 -0.25 34.68 -62.78
N ALA A 732 -0.06 34.17 -61.55
CA ALA A 732 0.53 34.91 -60.44
C ALA A 732 2.06 35.11 -60.55
N GLU A 733 2.81 34.15 -61.09
CA GLU A 733 4.24 34.33 -61.41
C GLU A 733 4.44 35.40 -62.48
N LEU A 734 3.62 35.38 -63.55
CA LEU A 734 3.64 36.41 -64.59
C LEU A 734 3.34 37.80 -64.02
N ARG A 735 2.32 37.92 -63.14
CA ARG A 735 2.01 39.19 -62.44
C ARG A 735 3.17 39.69 -61.57
N LYS A 736 3.90 38.79 -60.90
CA LYS A 736 5.11 39.14 -60.14
C LYS A 736 6.25 39.61 -61.04
N GLN A 737 6.49 38.92 -62.17
CA GLN A 737 7.52 39.31 -63.13
C GLN A 737 7.21 40.67 -63.80
N SER A 738 5.94 40.97 -64.11
CA SER A 738 5.55 42.30 -64.58
C SER A 738 5.67 43.39 -63.51
N SER A 739 5.67 43.03 -62.22
CA SER A 739 5.78 44.01 -61.12
C SER A 739 7.22 44.42 -60.78
N SER A 740 8.24 43.72 -61.28
CA SER A 740 9.66 44.08 -61.05
C SER A 740 10.21 45.14 -62.03
N ASP A 741 9.58 45.34 -63.19
CA ASP A 741 10.01 46.31 -64.21
C ASP A 741 9.16 47.61 -64.24
N ALA A 742 8.21 47.75 -63.32
CA ALA A 742 7.33 48.92 -63.22
C ALA A 742 7.87 49.98 -62.24
N LYS A 743 7.91 51.25 -62.67
CA LYS A 743 8.14 52.38 -61.76
C LYS A 743 6.93 52.57 -60.83
N PRO A 744 7.12 52.96 -59.57
CA PRO A 744 6.00 53.19 -58.65
C PRO A 744 5.29 54.51 -58.98
N LEU A 745 4.04 54.42 -59.42
CA LEU A 745 3.07 55.52 -59.43
C LEU A 745 1.64 54.97 -59.49
N ASP A 746 0.77 55.61 -58.70
CA ASP A 746 -0.69 55.53 -58.64
C ASP A 746 -1.38 54.19 -58.26
N GLU A 747 -2.59 54.36 -57.74
CA GLU A 747 -3.30 53.40 -56.90
C GLU A 747 -3.91 52.23 -57.69
N ALA A 748 -3.69 51.00 -57.21
CA ALA A 748 -4.41 49.84 -57.73
C ALA A 748 -5.87 49.86 -57.25
N PRO A 749 -6.87 49.70 -58.14
CA PRO A 749 -8.28 49.58 -57.75
C PRO A 749 -8.51 48.40 -56.79
N PRO A 750 -9.60 48.42 -55.99
CA PRO A 750 -10.01 47.25 -55.21
C PRO A 750 -10.25 46.06 -56.16
N PRO A 751 -10.01 44.82 -55.70
CA PRO A 751 -10.03 43.64 -56.57
C PRO A 751 -11.42 43.47 -57.21
N GLU A 752 -11.46 43.50 -58.54
CA GLU A 752 -12.69 43.35 -59.30
C GLU A 752 -13.40 42.03 -59.00
N SER A 753 -14.72 42.05 -59.21
CA SER A 753 -15.63 40.94 -58.92
C SER A 753 -15.22 39.64 -59.63
N LEU A 754 -15.39 38.52 -58.91
CA LEU A 754 -15.21 37.16 -59.41
C LEU A 754 -15.87 36.96 -60.79
N ASP A 755 -15.06 36.83 -61.85
CA ASP A 755 -15.52 36.45 -63.20
C ASP A 755 -16.35 35.16 -63.13
N SER A 756 -17.61 35.26 -63.53
CA SER A 756 -18.68 34.33 -63.18
C SER A 756 -18.76 33.08 -64.07
N ASP A 757 -17.67 32.71 -64.73
CA ASP A 757 -17.66 31.75 -65.85
C ASP A 757 -16.82 30.47 -65.60
N HIS A 758 -16.31 30.27 -64.38
CA HIS A 758 -15.67 29.02 -63.94
C HIS A 758 -16.30 28.46 -62.66
N PRO A 759 -16.63 27.15 -62.61
CA PRO A 759 -17.37 26.56 -61.50
C PRO A 759 -16.55 26.62 -60.21
N ALA A 760 -17.07 27.30 -59.19
CA ALA A 760 -16.37 27.62 -57.95
C ALA A 760 -15.74 26.38 -57.28
N TYR A 761 -14.42 26.24 -57.43
CA TYR A 761 -13.64 25.24 -56.72
C TYR A 761 -13.59 25.62 -55.25
N ASN A 762 -14.38 24.92 -54.41
CA ASN A 762 -14.38 25.05 -52.96
C ASN A 762 -12.94 25.15 -52.41
N VAL A 763 -12.67 26.06 -51.48
CA VAL A 763 -11.32 26.30 -50.92
C VAL A 763 -10.66 24.99 -50.46
N LYS A 764 -11.41 24.08 -49.82
CA LYS A 764 -10.92 22.76 -49.40
C LYS A 764 -10.49 21.85 -50.56
N LEU A 765 -11.10 22.02 -51.74
CA LEU A 765 -10.70 21.31 -52.96
C LEU A 765 -9.45 21.92 -53.59
N MET A 766 -9.26 23.23 -53.46
CA MET A 766 -8.04 23.93 -53.88
C MET A 766 -6.84 23.57 -53.00
N GLU A 767 -7.04 23.49 -51.67
CA GLU A 767 -6.07 22.98 -50.71
C GLU A 767 -5.64 21.55 -51.05
N ARG A 768 -6.59 20.62 -51.25
CA ARG A 768 -6.31 19.23 -51.67
C ARG A 768 -5.64 19.13 -53.05
N ALA A 769 -5.89 20.09 -53.95
CA ALA A 769 -5.21 20.15 -55.25
C ALA A 769 -3.74 20.61 -55.10
N ARG A 770 -3.46 21.60 -54.25
CA ARG A 770 -2.09 22.03 -53.91
C ARG A 770 -1.32 20.96 -53.15
N GLU A 771 -1.95 20.28 -52.19
CA GLU A 771 -1.38 19.11 -51.49
C GLU A 771 -1.00 18.00 -52.47
N ALA A 772 -1.90 17.65 -53.41
CA ALA A 772 -1.63 16.64 -54.43
C ALA A 772 -0.54 17.06 -55.44
N LEU A 773 -0.45 18.36 -55.78
CA LEU A 773 0.61 18.90 -56.62
C LEU A 773 1.96 18.80 -55.90
N ASN A 774 2.05 19.22 -54.64
CA ASN A 774 3.26 19.11 -53.83
C ASN A 774 3.72 17.66 -53.67
N LEU A 775 2.80 16.72 -53.42
CA LEU A 775 3.12 15.29 -53.37
C LEU A 775 3.57 14.74 -54.72
N GLN A 776 2.96 15.16 -55.84
CA GLN A 776 3.41 14.76 -57.18
C GLN A 776 4.83 15.28 -57.49
N SER A 777 5.11 16.54 -57.16
CA SER A 777 6.45 17.13 -57.31
C SER A 777 7.48 16.45 -56.40
N ARG A 778 7.15 16.14 -55.15
CA ARG A 778 8.02 15.41 -54.21
C ARG A 778 8.29 13.98 -54.68
N VAL A 779 7.31 13.27 -55.26
CA VAL A 779 7.54 11.93 -55.86
C VAL A 779 8.50 12.02 -57.06
N ALA A 780 8.31 12.98 -57.97
CA ALA A 780 9.21 13.17 -59.11
C ALA A 780 10.64 13.53 -58.67
N LEU A 781 10.78 14.40 -57.66
CA LEU A 781 12.06 14.76 -57.07
C LEU A 781 12.75 13.56 -56.42
N LEU A 782 12.03 12.79 -55.58
CA LEU A 782 12.57 11.59 -54.93
C LEU A 782 13.01 10.55 -55.96
N GLN A 783 12.22 10.32 -57.02
CA GLN A 783 12.59 9.41 -58.11
C GLN A 783 13.88 9.87 -58.82
N HIS A 784 14.07 11.17 -59.02
CA HIS A 784 15.31 11.72 -59.56
C HIS A 784 16.49 11.57 -58.59
N ARG A 785 16.30 11.84 -57.29
CA ARG A 785 17.35 11.66 -56.27
C ARG A 785 17.75 10.20 -56.06
N ILE A 786 16.80 9.25 -56.04
CA ILE A 786 17.09 7.80 -56.02
C ILE A 786 17.95 7.40 -57.22
N SER A 787 17.63 7.93 -58.41
CA SER A 787 18.41 7.68 -59.63
C SER A 787 19.82 8.28 -59.57
N ALA A 788 19.98 9.48 -58.98
CA ALA A 788 21.28 10.10 -58.75
C ALA A 788 22.12 9.35 -57.71
N VAL A 789 21.53 8.94 -56.59
CA VAL A 789 22.21 8.17 -55.52
C VAL A 789 22.62 6.76 -56.00
N ARG A 790 21.86 6.15 -56.92
CA ARG A 790 22.23 4.90 -57.61
C ARG A 790 23.29 5.08 -58.72
N SER A 791 23.68 6.31 -59.06
CA SER A 791 24.65 6.56 -60.12
C SER A 791 26.10 6.26 -59.68
N ARG A 792 26.99 6.04 -60.66
CA ARG A 792 28.43 5.81 -60.40
C ARG A 792 29.11 7.00 -59.69
N GLN A 793 28.59 8.22 -59.82
CA GLN A 793 29.13 9.39 -59.12
C GLN A 793 29.01 9.26 -57.59
N CYS A 794 27.95 8.60 -57.10
CA CYS A 794 27.75 8.33 -55.67
C CYS A 794 28.36 7.00 -55.20
N SER A 795 29.21 6.35 -56.01
CA SER A 795 29.84 5.08 -55.66
C SER A 795 31.13 5.22 -54.84
N THR A 796 31.73 6.42 -54.77
CA THR A 796 32.94 6.72 -53.99
C THR A 796 32.70 7.87 -53.02
N SER A 797 33.45 7.90 -51.91
CA SER A 797 33.34 8.89 -50.85
C SER A 797 33.89 10.28 -51.24
N ASP A 798 34.79 10.35 -52.23
CA ASP A 798 35.39 11.61 -52.72
C ASP A 798 34.34 12.63 -53.15
N ASN A 799 33.28 12.14 -53.81
CA ASN A 799 32.20 12.95 -54.38
C ASN A 799 31.11 13.32 -53.36
N LYS A 800 31.44 13.40 -52.05
CA LYS A 800 30.48 13.61 -50.95
C LYS A 800 29.48 14.76 -51.17
N ALA A 801 29.91 15.86 -51.82
CA ALA A 801 29.07 17.03 -52.12
C ALA A 801 27.95 16.76 -53.16
N CYS A 802 28.07 15.74 -54.01
CA CYS A 802 27.05 15.36 -54.99
C CYS A 802 25.90 14.53 -54.37
N CYS A 803 26.18 13.88 -53.24
CA CYS A 803 25.40 12.78 -52.67
C CYS A 803 25.12 13.00 -51.17
N PRO A 804 24.54 14.15 -50.76
CA PRO A 804 24.36 14.52 -49.36
C PRO A 804 23.53 13.50 -48.57
N GLU A 805 22.56 12.84 -49.21
CA GLU A 805 21.74 11.79 -48.57
C GLU A 805 22.58 10.58 -48.12
N VAL A 806 23.66 10.26 -48.84
CA VAL A 806 24.59 9.17 -48.50
C VAL A 806 25.52 9.61 -47.38
N PHE A 807 26.12 10.80 -47.51
CA PHE A 807 27.04 11.34 -46.50
C PHE A 807 26.35 11.50 -45.14
N LEU A 808 25.17 12.13 -45.09
CA LEU A 808 24.41 12.29 -43.87
C LEU A 808 23.94 10.95 -43.27
N SER A 809 23.73 9.90 -44.09
CA SER A 809 23.41 8.55 -43.60
C SER A 809 24.61 7.91 -42.87
N VAL A 810 25.83 8.11 -43.38
CA VAL A 810 27.07 7.69 -42.70
C VAL A 810 27.27 8.46 -41.40
N VAL A 811 27.07 9.79 -41.40
CA VAL A 811 27.13 10.63 -40.20
C VAL A 811 26.12 10.15 -39.15
N ALA A 812 24.86 9.93 -39.53
CA ALA A 812 23.81 9.44 -38.65
C ALA A 812 24.15 8.09 -38.01
N ASP A 813 24.74 7.14 -38.73
CA ASP A 813 25.09 5.83 -38.20
C ASP A 813 26.30 5.88 -37.23
N LYS A 814 27.29 6.74 -37.49
CA LYS A 814 28.42 6.96 -36.55
C LYS A 814 27.95 7.60 -35.24
N LEU A 815 27.06 8.59 -35.34
CA LEU A 815 26.38 9.19 -34.19
C LEU A 815 25.54 8.15 -33.42
N THR A 816 24.76 7.33 -34.15
CA THR A 816 23.96 6.25 -33.55
C THR A 816 24.85 5.25 -32.80
N TYR A 817 25.90 4.75 -33.44
CA TYR A 817 26.76 3.71 -32.87
C TYR A 817 27.47 4.19 -31.59
N THR A 818 28.01 5.41 -31.60
CA THR A 818 28.68 5.99 -30.44
C THR A 818 27.70 6.31 -29.32
N ALA A 819 26.60 7.02 -29.60
CA ALA A 819 25.57 7.32 -28.60
C ALA A 819 25.04 6.07 -27.89
N VAL A 820 24.70 5.00 -28.64
CA VAL A 820 24.18 3.75 -28.08
C VAL A 820 25.17 3.07 -27.13
N MET A 821 26.48 3.17 -27.39
CA MET A 821 27.49 2.57 -26.50
C MET A 821 27.57 3.29 -25.14
N PHE A 822 27.51 4.63 -25.13
CA PHE A 822 27.55 5.40 -23.87
C PHE A 822 26.22 5.38 -23.12
N ILE A 823 25.07 5.44 -23.82
CA ILE A 823 23.74 5.22 -23.20
C ILE A 823 23.66 3.84 -22.54
N TRP A 824 24.27 2.82 -23.13
CA TRP A 824 24.31 1.48 -22.52
C TRP A 824 25.07 1.47 -21.19
N VAL A 825 26.20 2.17 -21.11
CA VAL A 825 27.07 2.18 -19.92
C VAL A 825 26.52 3.09 -18.82
N GLU A 826 26.19 4.34 -19.14
CA GLU A 826 25.83 5.38 -18.17
C GLU A 826 24.37 5.34 -17.71
N LEU A 827 23.47 4.71 -18.48
CA LEU A 827 22.04 4.65 -18.17
C LEU A 827 21.53 3.21 -18.01
N LEU A 828 21.67 2.37 -19.04
CA LEU A 828 20.96 1.08 -19.09
C LEU A 828 21.54 0.03 -18.12
N ASN A 829 22.86 -0.13 -18.07
CA ASN A 829 23.52 -1.04 -17.12
C ASN A 829 23.09 -0.76 -15.67
N GLU A 830 23.10 0.51 -15.26
CA GLU A 830 22.80 0.92 -13.89
C GLU A 830 21.30 0.85 -13.59
N PHE A 831 20.45 1.27 -14.53
CA PHE A 831 19.00 1.13 -14.44
C PHE A 831 18.57 -0.34 -14.22
N PHE A 832 19.09 -1.27 -15.03
CA PHE A 832 18.76 -2.69 -14.90
C PHE A 832 19.29 -3.34 -13.62
N PHE A 833 20.33 -2.75 -12.99
CA PHE A 833 20.93 -3.24 -11.75
C PHE A 833 20.28 -2.65 -10.49
N GLN A 834 19.92 -1.36 -10.51
CA GLN A 834 19.40 -0.63 -9.35
C GLN A 834 17.87 -0.72 -9.22
N LEU A 835 17.09 -0.71 -10.31
CA LEU A 835 15.62 -0.70 -10.21
C LEU A 835 15.05 -1.87 -9.38
N PRO A 836 15.52 -3.13 -9.52
CA PRO A 836 15.03 -4.23 -8.70
C PRO A 836 15.31 -4.06 -7.19
N ARG A 837 16.39 -3.33 -6.83
CA ARG A 837 16.79 -3.07 -5.45
C ARG A 837 15.95 -1.96 -4.81
N GLU A 838 15.70 -0.88 -5.56
CA GLU A 838 14.79 0.19 -5.11
C GLU A 838 13.36 -0.34 -4.93
N ILE A 839 12.92 -1.26 -5.80
CA ILE A 839 11.65 -1.98 -5.66
C ILE A 839 11.60 -2.77 -4.35
N ASP A 840 12.59 -3.64 -4.09
CA ASP A 840 12.58 -4.48 -2.88
C ASP A 840 12.67 -3.67 -1.58
N ASN A 841 13.46 -2.59 -1.56
CA ASN A 841 13.52 -1.67 -0.42
C ASN A 841 12.15 -0.99 -0.18
N ARG A 842 11.65 -0.24 -1.17
CA ARG A 842 10.52 0.71 -1.00
C ARG A 842 9.13 0.10 -1.08
N LEU A 843 9.01 -1.15 -1.55
CA LEU A 843 7.72 -1.85 -1.72
C LEU A 843 7.62 -3.12 -0.88
N TYR A 844 8.64 -3.44 -0.08
CA TYR A 844 8.57 -4.54 0.89
C TYR A 844 9.17 -4.16 2.24
N TYR A 845 10.44 -3.77 2.31
CA TYR A 845 11.11 -3.51 3.60
C TYR A 845 10.63 -2.24 4.32
N ASP A 846 10.25 -1.19 3.56
CA ASP A 846 9.73 0.06 4.12
C ASP A 846 8.25 0.00 4.56
N LEU A 847 7.51 -1.08 4.26
CA LEU A 847 6.06 -1.18 4.54
C LEU A 847 5.76 -1.78 5.91
N THR A 848 4.84 -1.18 6.65
CA THR A 848 4.29 -1.78 7.86
C THR A 848 3.34 -2.95 7.53
N ARG A 849 3.16 -3.86 8.49
CA ARG A 849 2.26 -5.02 8.34
C ARG A 849 0.81 -4.63 8.01
N ASN A 850 0.36 -3.46 8.48
CA ASN A 850 -0.97 -2.94 8.17
C ASN A 850 -1.07 -2.51 6.69
N GLU A 851 -0.09 -1.76 6.18
CA GLU A 851 -0.03 -1.38 4.76
C GLU A 851 0.10 -2.60 3.83
N ILE A 852 0.80 -3.67 4.27
CA ILE A 852 0.86 -4.94 3.54
C ILE A 852 -0.52 -5.63 3.49
N MET A 853 -1.29 -5.59 4.58
CA MET A 853 -2.67 -6.09 4.58
C MET A 853 -3.61 -5.23 3.72
N GLU A 854 -3.47 -3.89 3.75
CA GLU A 854 -4.24 -2.99 2.88
C GLU A 854 -3.90 -3.21 1.40
N PHE A 855 -2.61 -3.32 1.06
CA PHE A 855 -2.16 -3.70 -0.28
C PHE A 855 -2.79 -5.01 -0.75
N ALA A 856 -2.78 -6.07 0.08
CA ALA A 856 -3.43 -7.33 -0.27
C ALA A 856 -4.97 -7.19 -0.42
N LYS A 857 -5.61 -6.36 0.41
CA LYS A 857 -7.07 -6.09 0.37
C LYS A 857 -7.50 -5.24 -0.83
N GLN A 858 -6.59 -4.52 -1.52
CA GLN A 858 -6.91 -3.84 -2.79
C GLN A 858 -7.34 -4.81 -3.91
N ASN A 859 -6.88 -6.07 -3.87
CA ASN A 859 -7.35 -7.10 -4.80
C ASN A 859 -8.60 -7.78 -4.21
N PRO A 860 -9.79 -7.66 -4.82
CA PRO A 860 -11.05 -8.15 -4.24
C PRO A 860 -11.16 -9.67 -4.18
N ILE A 861 -10.32 -10.41 -4.92
CA ILE A 861 -10.24 -11.87 -4.83
C ILE A 861 -9.41 -12.27 -3.60
N VAL A 862 -8.30 -11.57 -3.35
CA VAL A 862 -7.41 -11.81 -2.20
C VAL A 862 -8.03 -11.31 -0.90
N ALA A 863 -8.73 -10.17 -0.91
CA ALA A 863 -9.50 -9.67 0.22
C ALA A 863 -10.49 -10.73 0.74
N LYS A 864 -11.37 -11.23 -0.14
CA LYS A 864 -12.33 -12.30 0.19
C LYS A 864 -11.67 -13.59 0.63
N HIS A 865 -10.49 -13.90 0.09
CA HIS A 865 -9.76 -15.09 0.50
C HIS A 865 -9.22 -14.94 1.93
N LEU A 866 -8.60 -13.79 2.25
CA LEU A 866 -8.13 -13.47 3.60
C LEU A 866 -9.31 -13.43 4.60
N GLU A 867 -10.42 -12.79 4.25
CA GLU A 867 -11.65 -12.72 5.06
C GLU A 867 -12.22 -14.12 5.38
N VAL A 868 -12.36 -14.99 4.37
CA VAL A 868 -12.85 -16.37 4.58
C VAL A 868 -11.85 -17.20 5.39
N GLN A 869 -10.54 -17.00 5.19
CA GLN A 869 -9.49 -17.68 5.96
C GLN A 869 -9.47 -17.22 7.42
N GLU A 870 -9.67 -15.92 7.68
CA GLU A 870 -9.72 -15.30 9.02
C GLU A 870 -11.00 -15.70 9.77
N LYS A 871 -12.17 -15.69 9.09
CA LYS A 871 -13.42 -16.25 9.62
C LYS A 871 -13.26 -17.73 9.97
N LYS A 872 -12.75 -18.55 9.05
CA LYS A 872 -12.49 -19.98 9.29
C LYS A 872 -11.57 -20.19 10.50
N PHE A 873 -10.42 -19.54 10.54
CA PHE A 873 -9.45 -19.69 11.64
C PHE A 873 -10.04 -19.28 12.99
N THR A 874 -10.74 -18.15 13.06
CA THR A 874 -11.32 -17.66 14.32
C THR A 874 -12.47 -18.54 14.79
N LEU A 875 -13.30 -19.07 13.87
CA LEU A 875 -14.32 -20.08 14.21
C LEU A 875 -13.70 -21.42 14.65
N GLU A 876 -12.56 -21.83 14.10
CA GLU A 876 -11.84 -23.04 14.56
C GLU A 876 -11.31 -22.86 15.99
N VAL A 877 -10.71 -21.70 16.32
CA VAL A 877 -10.28 -21.36 17.70
C VAL A 877 -11.47 -21.27 18.66
N VAL A 878 -12.60 -20.67 18.24
CA VAL A 878 -13.81 -20.62 19.07
C VAL A 878 -14.38 -22.01 19.31
N MET A 879 -14.48 -22.86 18.27
CA MET A 879 -14.98 -24.24 18.44
C MET A 879 -14.06 -25.09 19.32
N GLU A 880 -12.75 -24.86 19.31
CA GLU A 880 -11.84 -25.50 20.25
C GLU A 880 -12.14 -25.10 21.70
N LYS A 881 -12.25 -23.79 21.99
CA LYS A 881 -12.62 -23.29 23.33
C LYS A 881 -14.02 -23.72 23.78
N LEU A 882 -15.00 -23.75 22.89
CA LEU A 882 -16.34 -24.27 23.16
C LEU A 882 -16.31 -25.76 23.53
N ARG A 883 -15.48 -26.57 22.85
CA ARG A 883 -15.30 -28.00 23.14
C ARG A 883 -14.52 -28.24 24.44
N GLU A 884 -13.58 -27.37 24.81
CA GLU A 884 -12.97 -27.40 26.16
C GLU A 884 -14.02 -27.15 27.25
N LEU A 885 -14.87 -26.14 27.06
CA LEU A 885 -15.94 -25.79 28.01
C LEU A 885 -16.98 -26.91 28.13
N GLN A 886 -17.39 -27.53 27.01
CA GLN A 886 -18.28 -28.68 27.01
C GLN A 886 -17.67 -29.94 27.67
N LYS A 887 -16.33 -30.10 27.67
CA LYS A 887 -15.64 -31.22 28.33
C LYS A 887 -15.42 -31.01 29.83
N LYS A 888 -15.58 -29.79 30.33
CA LYS A 888 -15.39 -29.42 31.75
C LYS A 888 -16.69 -29.47 32.57
N ARG A 889 -17.81 -29.84 31.96
CA ARG A 889 -19.16 -29.84 32.53
C ARG A 889 -19.80 -31.22 32.39
#